data_AF-A0A8M1G6Y0-F1
#
_entry.id   AF-A0A8M1G6Y0-F1
#
_cell.length_a   1.000
_cell.length_b   1.000
_cell.length_c   1.000
_cell.angle_alpha   90.00
_cell.angle_beta   90.00
_cell.angle_gamma   90.00
#
_symmetry.space_group_name_H-M   'P 1'
#
loop_
_entity.id
_entity.type
_entity.pdbx_description
1 polymer ?
#
loop_
_entity_poly.entity_id
_entity_poly.type
_entity_poly.pdbx_seq_one_letter_code
_entity_poly.pdbx_strand_id
1 'polypeptide(L)'
;MASDTPESLMALCTDFCLRNLDGTLGYLLDKETLRLHPDIFLPSEICDRLVNEYVELVNAACNFEPHESFFSLFSDPRSTRLTRIHLREDLVQDQDLEAIRKQDLVELYLTNCEKLSAKSLQTLRSFSHTLVSLSLFGCANIFYEEENPGGCEDECLVNPTCQVLVKDFTFEGFSRLRFLNLGRMIDGVPVESLLRPLNSLAALDLSGIQTSDAAFLTQWKDSLVSLVLYNMDLSDDHIRVIVQLHKLRHLDISRDRLSSYYKFKLTRKVLSLFVQKLGNLMSLDISGHMILENCSISKMDEEAGQTSIEPSKSSIMPFRALKRPLQFLGLFETSLCRLTHIPAYKVSGDKNEEQVLNAIEAYTEHRPEITSRAINLLFDIARIERCNQLLRALKLVITALKCHKYDKNIQVTGSAALFYLTNSEYRAEQSVRLRRQVIQVVLNGMESYQEVTVQRNCCLTLCNFSIPEELEFQYRRVNELLLSILNPTRQDESIQRIAVHLCNALVCQVDNDHKEAVGKMGFVVTMLKLIQKKLLDKICDQVMEFSWSALWNITDETPDNCEMFLNFNGMKLFLDCLKEFPEKQELHRNMLGLLGNVAEVKELRPQLMTSQFISVFSNLLESKADGIEVSYNACGVLSHIMFDGPEAWGICEPPREEVEERMWAAIQSWDINSRRNINYRLWDHDSRGPAEGHHKSHFHFSRYFSLPPQNQLAPPCPRAPFLHHLICVAPASLPHPCAGPLSQRAPFAEPEGPDAPPPQGPTSLLVGGEPSSRGRCTPPTPGIRSDPDLSFYRSFEPILRLLPQGISPVSQHWATWALYNLVSVYPDKYCPLLIKEGGLPLLRDMIKMATARQETKEMARKVIEHCSNFKEENMDTSR
;
A
#
# COMPACT_ATOMS: atom_id res chain seq x y z
N MET A 1 -3.96 20.41 -16.11
CA MET A 1 -3.09 20.61 -14.94
C MET A 1 -3.89 20.24 -13.70
N ALA A 2 -3.40 19.35 -12.83
CA ALA A 2 -4.09 18.95 -11.61
C ALA A 2 -3.14 19.13 -10.42
N SER A 3 -2.83 20.40 -10.12
CA SER A 3 -2.00 20.81 -8.98
C SER A 3 -2.51 20.18 -7.69
N ASP A 4 -1.60 19.59 -6.90
CA ASP A 4 -1.96 19.09 -5.58
C ASP A 4 -2.20 20.26 -4.64
N THR A 5 -3.47 20.60 -4.49
CA THR A 5 -3.93 21.69 -3.63
C THR A 5 -4.17 21.16 -2.22
N PRO A 6 -3.87 21.96 -1.18
CA PRO A 6 -4.24 21.61 0.19
C PRO A 6 -5.75 21.43 0.30
N GLU A 7 -6.18 20.62 1.26
CA GLU A 7 -7.59 20.38 1.49
C GLU A 7 -8.29 21.67 1.94
N SER A 8 -9.43 21.96 1.31
CA SER A 8 -10.24 23.13 1.67
C SER A 8 -10.68 23.01 3.13
N LEU A 9 -10.75 24.13 3.85
CA LEU A 9 -11.26 24.16 5.23
C LEU A 9 -12.62 23.45 5.35
N MET A 10 -13.51 23.60 4.36
CA MET A 10 -14.79 22.90 4.33
C MET A 10 -14.64 21.36 4.34
N ALA A 11 -13.69 20.80 3.60
CA ALA A 11 -13.46 19.34 3.57
C ALA A 11 -12.89 18.83 4.91
N LEU A 12 -11.92 19.57 5.48
CA LEU A 12 -11.36 19.25 6.79
C LEU A 12 -12.42 19.34 7.91
N CYS A 13 -13.30 20.34 7.85
CA CYS A 13 -14.44 20.46 8.76
C CYS A 13 -15.48 19.35 8.54
N THR A 14 -15.74 18.92 7.29
CA THR A 14 -16.65 17.81 7.02
C THR A 14 -16.12 16.49 7.60
N ASP A 15 -14.88 16.11 7.31
CA ASP A 15 -14.25 14.91 7.90
C ASP A 15 -14.25 14.96 9.44
N PHE A 16 -13.88 16.10 10.02
CA PHE A 16 -13.90 16.28 11.47
C PHE A 16 -15.29 16.13 12.08
N CYS A 17 -16.32 16.75 11.49
CA CYS A 17 -17.70 16.63 12.00
C CYS A 17 -18.26 15.21 11.85
N LEU A 18 -17.98 14.53 10.73
CA LEU A 18 -18.41 13.15 10.51
C LEU A 18 -17.74 12.17 11.50
N ARG A 19 -16.48 12.43 11.89
CA ARG A 19 -15.78 11.65 12.94
C ARG A 19 -16.22 11.99 14.38
N ASN A 20 -16.98 13.07 14.58
CA ASN A 20 -17.34 13.60 15.90
C ASN A 20 -18.82 14.05 15.93
N LEU A 21 -19.73 13.27 15.33
CA LEU A 21 -21.13 13.66 15.12
C LEU A 21 -21.84 14.13 16.40
N ASP A 22 -21.75 13.33 17.46
CA ASP A 22 -22.30 13.57 18.81
C ASP A 22 -21.72 14.79 19.54
N GLY A 23 -20.56 15.29 19.08
CA GLY A 23 -19.87 16.44 19.64
C GLY A 23 -19.93 17.69 18.76
N THR A 24 -20.60 17.64 17.61
CA THR A 24 -20.55 18.73 16.60
C THR A 24 -21.87 19.07 15.93
N LEU A 25 -22.66 18.08 15.51
CA LEU A 25 -23.86 18.29 14.69
C LEU A 25 -25.13 17.74 15.34
N GLY A 26 -25.03 16.64 16.09
CA GLY A 26 -26.17 15.97 16.67
C GLY A 26 -25.92 15.45 18.07
N TYR A 27 -26.96 14.83 18.62
CA TYR A 27 -26.97 14.16 19.91
C TYR A 27 -27.82 12.89 19.82
N LEU A 28 -27.49 11.87 20.60
CA LEU A 28 -28.27 10.65 20.69
C LEU A 28 -29.53 10.85 21.55
N LEU A 29 -30.70 10.84 20.91
CA LEU A 29 -31.98 10.68 21.58
C LEU A 29 -32.13 9.20 21.99
N ASP A 30 -32.47 8.97 23.26
CA ASP A 30 -32.68 7.66 23.87
C ASP A 30 -31.51 6.66 23.70
N LYS A 31 -30.29 7.18 23.43
CA LYS A 31 -29.03 6.47 23.10
C LYS A 31 -28.97 5.75 21.74
N GLU A 32 -30.03 5.81 20.92
CA GLU A 32 -30.13 5.03 19.67
C GLU A 32 -30.39 5.92 18.43
N THR A 33 -31.19 6.98 18.58
CA THR A 33 -31.60 7.84 17.44
C THR A 33 -30.80 9.13 17.40
N LEU A 34 -29.91 9.26 16.41
CA LEU A 34 -29.12 10.47 16.22
C LEU A 34 -29.98 11.65 15.72
N ARG A 35 -30.02 12.75 16.48
CA ARG A 35 -30.82 13.95 16.19
C ARG A 35 -29.94 15.17 16.00
N LEU A 36 -30.22 15.98 14.98
CA LEU A 36 -29.55 17.27 14.79
C LEU A 36 -29.87 18.20 15.97
N HIS A 37 -28.91 19.02 16.43
CA HIS A 37 -29.19 20.02 17.47
C HIS A 37 -30.26 21.03 17.00
N PRO A 38 -31.20 21.47 17.88
CA PRO A 38 -32.36 22.28 17.47
C PRO A 38 -32.03 23.62 16.82
N ASP A 39 -30.88 24.22 17.17
CA ASP A 39 -30.44 25.52 16.67
C ASP A 39 -29.60 25.44 15.38
N ILE A 40 -29.33 24.22 14.88
CA ILE A 40 -28.53 24.00 13.66
C ILE A 40 -29.45 23.92 12.44
N PHE A 41 -29.12 24.73 11.42
CA PHE A 41 -29.79 24.76 10.13
C PHE A 41 -28.77 24.54 9.01
N LEU A 42 -28.89 23.43 8.28
CA LEU A 42 -27.93 23.01 7.26
C LEU A 42 -28.52 23.16 5.84
N PRO A 43 -27.93 24.01 4.97
CA PRO A 43 -28.33 24.13 3.57
C PRO A 43 -27.80 22.95 2.73
N SER A 44 -28.36 22.82 1.52
CA SER A 44 -28.02 21.81 0.51
C SER A 44 -26.53 21.61 0.29
N GLU A 45 -25.77 22.69 0.20
CA GLU A 45 -24.34 22.73 -0.04
C GLU A 45 -23.52 22.07 1.08
N ILE A 46 -24.09 21.93 2.28
CA ILE A 46 -23.51 21.26 3.44
C ILE A 46 -24.13 19.87 3.64
N CYS A 47 -25.46 19.73 3.54
CA CYS A 47 -26.13 18.42 3.67
C CYS A 47 -25.71 17.43 2.58
N ASP A 48 -25.75 17.83 1.30
CA ASP A 48 -25.33 16.98 0.19
C ASP A 48 -23.85 16.58 0.36
N ARG A 49 -23.00 17.51 0.84
CA ARG A 49 -21.59 17.18 1.13
C ARG A 49 -21.45 16.20 2.29
N LEU A 50 -22.13 16.41 3.41
CA LEU A 50 -22.07 15.53 4.58
C LEU A 50 -22.46 14.09 4.23
N VAL A 51 -23.54 13.88 3.47
CA VAL A 51 -23.97 12.53 3.10
C VAL A 51 -23.00 11.88 2.09
N ASN A 52 -22.56 12.60 1.06
CA ASN A 52 -21.65 12.02 0.06
C ASN A 52 -20.25 11.71 0.65
N GLU A 53 -19.69 12.59 1.49
CA GLU A 53 -18.41 12.35 2.18
C GLU A 53 -18.54 11.26 3.27
N TYR A 54 -19.71 11.09 3.90
CA TYR A 54 -19.99 9.97 4.83
C TYR A 54 -19.93 8.63 4.10
N VAL A 55 -20.58 8.51 2.93
CA VAL A 55 -20.51 7.28 2.11
C VAL A 55 -19.07 6.98 1.66
N GLU A 56 -18.32 8.00 1.22
CA GLU A 56 -16.89 7.83 0.89
C GLU A 56 -16.04 7.43 2.11
N LEU A 57 -16.34 7.92 3.32
CA LEU A 57 -15.65 7.52 4.54
C LEU A 57 -15.95 6.07 4.93
N VAL A 58 -17.23 5.64 4.97
CA VAL A 58 -17.59 4.25 5.27
C VAL A 58 -16.96 3.28 4.27
N ASN A 59 -16.96 3.63 2.98
CA ASN A 59 -16.43 2.76 1.94
C ASN A 59 -14.90 2.74 1.97
N ALA A 60 -14.22 3.89 2.08
CA ALA A 60 -12.78 4.01 1.88
C ALA A 60 -11.91 4.15 3.15
N ALA A 61 -12.48 4.32 4.35
CA ALA A 61 -11.72 4.48 5.59
C ALA A 61 -12.08 3.40 6.63
N CYS A 62 -11.27 2.35 6.73
CA CYS A 62 -11.53 1.18 7.59
C CYS A 62 -11.50 1.45 9.11
N ASN A 63 -11.16 2.67 9.52
CA ASN A 63 -11.21 3.16 10.91
C ASN A 63 -12.39 4.13 11.13
N PHE A 64 -13.45 4.03 10.33
CA PHE A 64 -14.66 4.83 10.45
C PHE A 64 -15.86 3.91 10.72
N GLU A 65 -16.41 3.98 11.93
CA GLU A 65 -17.59 3.20 12.32
C GLU A 65 -18.86 3.90 11.79
N PRO A 66 -19.69 3.24 10.96
CA PRO A 66 -20.92 3.83 10.46
C PRO A 66 -21.95 3.94 11.59
N HIS A 67 -22.69 5.05 11.61
CA HIS A 67 -23.76 5.28 12.57
C HIS A 67 -25.11 4.86 11.97
N GLU A 68 -25.74 3.82 12.51
CA GLU A 68 -26.96 3.22 11.92
C GLU A 68 -28.08 4.23 11.67
N SER A 69 -28.31 5.16 12.61
CA SER A 69 -29.35 6.19 12.49
C SER A 69 -28.89 7.50 11.80
N PHE A 70 -27.75 7.51 11.09
CA PHE A 70 -27.17 8.71 10.43
C PHE A 70 -28.17 9.47 9.55
N PHE A 71 -28.89 8.77 8.66
CA PHE A 71 -29.83 9.40 7.73
C PHE A 71 -31.01 10.10 8.44
N SER A 72 -31.32 9.72 9.69
CA SER A 72 -32.40 10.35 10.47
C SER A 72 -32.09 11.80 10.89
N LEU A 73 -30.81 12.23 10.86
CA LEU A 73 -30.40 13.64 10.96
C LEU A 73 -31.12 14.53 9.95
N PHE A 74 -31.38 14.00 8.75
CA PHE A 74 -31.91 14.75 7.60
C PHE A 74 -33.44 14.61 7.44
N SER A 75 -34.13 14.15 8.48
CA SER A 75 -35.58 13.82 8.44
C SER A 75 -36.53 15.02 8.56
N ASP A 76 -36.04 16.22 8.87
CA ASP A 76 -36.81 17.46 8.90
C ASP A 76 -36.35 18.44 7.80
N PRO A 77 -37.16 18.69 6.75
CA PRO A 77 -36.81 19.60 5.66
C PRO A 77 -36.76 21.08 6.07
N ARG A 78 -37.07 21.41 7.33
CA ARG A 78 -36.97 22.77 7.88
C ARG A 78 -35.59 23.07 8.49
N SER A 79 -34.90 22.03 8.99
CA SER A 79 -33.57 22.14 9.61
C SER A 79 -32.45 21.62 8.70
N THR A 80 -32.77 20.73 7.75
CA THR A 80 -31.83 20.18 6.77
C THR A 80 -32.43 20.20 5.39
N ARG A 81 -31.62 20.39 4.35
CA ARG A 81 -32.09 20.26 2.96
C ARG A 81 -31.16 19.36 2.16
N LEU A 82 -31.67 18.24 1.65
CA LEU A 82 -30.95 17.40 0.68
C LEU A 82 -31.47 17.66 -0.73
N THR A 83 -30.58 17.67 -1.71
CA THR A 83 -30.91 17.82 -3.15
C THR A 83 -30.14 16.87 -4.07
N ARG A 84 -28.93 16.44 -3.69
CA ARG A 84 -28.05 15.55 -4.47
C ARG A 84 -27.39 14.49 -3.59
N ILE A 85 -27.75 13.23 -3.83
CA ILE A 85 -27.24 12.11 -3.02
C ILE A 85 -26.74 11.00 -3.92
N HIS A 86 -25.47 10.60 -3.74
CA HIS A 86 -24.89 9.41 -4.35
C HIS A 86 -24.62 8.37 -3.24
N LEU A 87 -25.38 7.28 -3.28
CA LEU A 87 -25.28 6.16 -2.35
C LEU A 87 -24.72 4.95 -3.10
N ARG A 88 -23.88 4.16 -2.42
CA ARG A 88 -23.25 2.97 -3.01
C ARG A 88 -23.21 1.81 -2.03
N GLU A 89 -23.22 0.60 -2.58
CA GLU A 89 -22.97 -0.67 -1.88
C GLU A 89 -23.96 -0.96 -0.73
N ASP A 90 -23.67 -1.97 0.07
CA ASP A 90 -24.50 -2.51 1.16
C ASP A 90 -24.62 -1.61 2.41
N LEU A 91 -24.23 -0.35 2.32
CA LEU A 91 -24.42 0.62 3.39
C LEU A 91 -25.89 0.97 3.60
N VAL A 92 -26.68 1.02 2.52
CA VAL A 92 -28.00 1.68 2.53
C VAL A 92 -29.14 0.66 2.47
N GLN A 93 -30.09 0.85 3.38
CA GLN A 93 -31.28 0.01 3.59
C GLN A 93 -32.57 0.80 3.29
N ASP A 94 -33.71 0.11 3.19
CA ASP A 94 -35.02 0.76 2.96
C ASP A 94 -35.34 1.88 3.97
N GLN A 95 -34.91 1.71 5.24
CA GLN A 95 -35.14 2.69 6.31
C GLN A 95 -34.40 4.01 6.09
N ASP A 96 -33.26 4.00 5.41
CA ASP A 96 -32.41 5.18 5.20
C ASP A 96 -33.02 6.12 4.16
N LEU A 97 -33.59 5.53 3.09
CA LEU A 97 -34.38 6.28 2.12
C LEU A 97 -35.69 6.79 2.75
N GLU A 98 -36.35 5.98 3.59
CA GLU A 98 -37.57 6.41 4.28
C GLU A 98 -37.32 7.56 5.27
N ALA A 99 -36.17 7.57 5.95
CA ALA A 99 -35.76 8.66 6.84
C ALA A 99 -35.67 10.01 6.12
N ILE A 100 -35.22 10.02 4.85
CA ILE A 100 -35.09 11.22 4.02
C ILE A 100 -36.30 11.49 3.09
N ARG A 101 -37.38 10.70 3.19
CA ARG A 101 -38.57 10.76 2.31
C ARG A 101 -39.20 12.16 2.11
N LYS A 102 -39.00 13.07 3.06
CA LYS A 102 -39.55 14.43 3.07
C LYS A 102 -38.67 15.48 2.36
N GLN A 103 -37.54 15.06 1.76
CA GLN A 103 -36.59 15.95 1.09
C GLN A 103 -36.88 16.12 -0.40
N ASP A 104 -36.65 17.34 -0.93
CA ASP A 104 -36.90 17.70 -2.33
C ASP A 104 -35.75 17.24 -3.26
N LEU A 105 -35.51 15.92 -3.34
CA LEU A 105 -34.37 15.38 -4.09
C LEU A 105 -34.47 15.68 -5.59
N VAL A 106 -33.38 16.18 -6.17
CA VAL A 106 -33.24 16.51 -7.59
C VAL A 106 -32.41 15.45 -8.31
N GLU A 107 -31.37 14.94 -7.65
CA GLU A 107 -30.46 13.92 -8.16
C GLU A 107 -30.28 12.85 -7.06
N LEU A 108 -30.66 11.60 -7.38
CA LEU A 108 -30.51 10.45 -6.48
C LEU A 108 -29.87 9.28 -7.23
N TYR A 109 -28.63 8.93 -6.90
CA TYR A 109 -27.94 7.78 -7.46
C TYR A 109 -27.77 6.70 -6.41
N LEU A 110 -28.27 5.50 -6.72
CA LEU A 110 -28.11 4.27 -5.96
C LEU A 110 -27.26 3.34 -6.86
N THR A 111 -26.16 2.79 -6.31
CA THR A 111 -25.19 1.98 -7.07
C THR A 111 -24.82 0.73 -6.30
N ASN A 112 -25.22 -0.45 -6.79
CA ASN A 112 -24.99 -1.75 -6.16
C ASN A 112 -25.56 -1.84 -4.72
N CYS A 113 -26.67 -1.15 -4.43
CA CYS A 113 -27.32 -1.21 -3.12
C CYS A 113 -28.25 -2.43 -3.05
N GLU A 114 -27.70 -3.61 -2.75
CA GLU A 114 -28.43 -4.89 -2.82
C GLU A 114 -29.45 -5.06 -1.68
N LYS A 115 -29.29 -4.35 -0.55
CA LYS A 115 -30.23 -4.35 0.59
C LYS A 115 -31.53 -3.57 0.38
N LEU A 116 -31.74 -2.94 -0.78
CA LEU A 116 -32.97 -2.20 -1.08
C LEU A 116 -34.03 -3.13 -1.68
N SER A 117 -35.25 -3.08 -1.15
CA SER A 117 -36.40 -3.86 -1.62
C SER A 117 -37.44 -2.98 -2.31
N ALA A 118 -38.56 -3.57 -2.74
CA ALA A 118 -39.70 -2.80 -3.25
C ALA A 118 -40.28 -1.77 -2.27
N LYS A 119 -39.96 -1.82 -0.96
CA LYS A 119 -40.29 -0.76 0.00
C LYS A 119 -39.68 0.58 -0.44
N SER A 120 -38.42 0.58 -0.88
CA SER A 120 -37.74 1.75 -1.43
C SER A 120 -38.42 2.33 -2.68
N LEU A 121 -39.10 1.52 -3.51
CA LEU A 121 -39.91 2.02 -4.63
C LEU A 121 -41.11 2.86 -4.15
N GLN A 122 -41.70 2.50 -3.00
CA GLN A 122 -42.78 3.29 -2.40
C GLN A 122 -42.27 4.63 -1.89
N THR A 123 -41.08 4.64 -1.27
CA THR A 123 -40.38 5.87 -0.85
C THR A 123 -40.05 6.76 -2.05
N LEU A 124 -39.47 6.20 -3.13
CA LEU A 124 -39.10 6.89 -4.37
C LEU A 124 -40.26 7.66 -5.03
N ARG A 125 -41.50 7.18 -4.90
CA ARG A 125 -42.70 7.91 -5.40
C ARG A 125 -42.84 9.30 -4.78
N SER A 126 -42.35 9.52 -3.56
CA SER A 126 -42.40 10.82 -2.88
C SER A 126 -41.57 11.88 -3.62
N PHE A 127 -40.41 11.49 -4.15
CA PHE A 127 -39.49 12.36 -4.91
C PHE A 127 -39.86 12.51 -6.39
N SER A 128 -40.91 11.83 -6.88
CA SER A 128 -41.30 11.80 -8.31
C SER A 128 -41.51 13.18 -8.93
N HIS A 129 -41.99 14.13 -8.14
CA HIS A 129 -42.30 15.49 -8.56
C HIS A 129 -41.08 16.44 -8.58
N THR A 130 -39.95 16.05 -7.98
CA THR A 130 -38.71 16.84 -7.90
C THR A 130 -37.57 16.26 -8.73
N LEU A 131 -37.44 14.93 -8.80
CA LEU A 131 -36.30 14.24 -9.43
C LEU A 131 -36.14 14.59 -10.92
N VAL A 132 -34.89 14.91 -11.27
CA VAL A 132 -34.40 15.15 -12.63
C VAL A 132 -33.41 14.06 -13.06
N SER A 133 -32.65 13.50 -12.10
CA SER A 133 -31.68 12.42 -12.33
C SER A 133 -31.89 11.27 -11.35
N LEU A 134 -32.05 10.04 -11.85
CA LEU A 134 -32.17 8.83 -11.03
C LEU A 134 -31.22 7.74 -11.56
N SER A 135 -30.50 7.07 -10.67
CA SER A 135 -29.75 5.85 -10.99
C SER A 135 -30.13 4.76 -10.01
N LEU A 136 -30.43 3.57 -10.53
CA LEU A 136 -30.69 2.32 -9.81
C LEU A 136 -29.68 1.24 -10.22
N PHE A 137 -28.48 1.65 -10.64
CA PHE A 137 -27.47 0.75 -11.22
C PHE A 137 -27.12 -0.37 -10.23
N GLY A 138 -27.19 -1.63 -10.66
CA GLY A 138 -26.88 -2.80 -9.83
C GLY A 138 -27.78 -2.99 -8.59
N CYS A 139 -28.87 -2.25 -8.44
CA CYS A 139 -29.78 -2.36 -7.29
C CYS A 139 -30.71 -3.57 -7.48
N ALA A 140 -30.15 -4.76 -7.39
CA ALA A 140 -30.73 -6.01 -7.89
C ALA A 140 -32.13 -6.33 -7.29
N ASN A 141 -32.28 -6.20 -5.97
CA ASN A 141 -33.49 -6.59 -5.23
C ASN A 141 -34.60 -5.52 -5.23
N ILE A 142 -34.36 -4.30 -5.73
CA ILE A 142 -35.27 -3.16 -5.49
C ILE A 142 -36.66 -3.30 -6.15
N PHE A 143 -36.84 -4.22 -7.09
CA PHE A 143 -38.16 -4.52 -7.70
C PHE A 143 -38.88 -5.74 -7.10
N TYR A 144 -38.34 -6.33 -6.04
CA TYR A 144 -38.84 -7.56 -5.45
C TYR A 144 -39.32 -7.36 -4.00
N GLU A 145 -40.35 -8.12 -3.63
CA GLU A 145 -40.79 -8.32 -2.25
C GLU A 145 -40.42 -9.74 -1.80
N GLU A 146 -40.00 -9.88 -0.55
CA GLU A 146 -39.82 -11.19 0.11
C GLU A 146 -41.19 -11.76 0.46
N GLU A 147 -41.50 -13.00 0.06
CA GLU A 147 -42.67 -13.69 0.60
C GLU A 147 -42.40 -14.04 2.07
N ASN A 148 -43.16 -13.46 3.00
CA ASN A 148 -43.16 -13.88 4.40
C ASN A 148 -43.55 -15.38 4.50
N PRO A 149 -42.65 -16.31 4.89
CA PRO A 149 -43.06 -17.65 5.23
C PRO A 149 -43.83 -17.58 6.54
N GLY A 150 -45.11 -17.97 6.52
CA GLY A 150 -46.02 -17.76 7.65
C GLY A 150 -45.65 -18.57 8.89
N GLY A 151 -44.82 -17.99 9.77
CA GLY A 151 -44.60 -18.43 11.15
C GLY A 151 -43.89 -19.78 11.31
N CYS A 152 -42.57 -19.81 11.11
CA CYS A 152 -41.72 -20.90 11.59
C CYS A 152 -40.37 -20.34 12.07
N GLU A 153 -40.17 -20.34 13.39
CA GLU A 153 -38.92 -19.93 14.05
C GLU A 153 -37.92 -21.10 14.02
N ASP A 154 -37.08 -21.19 12.99
CA ASP A 154 -35.95 -22.12 12.97
C ASP A 154 -34.80 -21.54 12.10
N GLU A 155 -33.73 -21.07 12.75
CA GLU A 155 -32.63 -20.31 12.10
C GLU A 155 -31.63 -21.21 11.34
N CYS A 156 -32.12 -22.02 10.39
CA CYS A 156 -31.26 -22.81 9.52
C CYS A 156 -31.81 -22.94 8.10
N LEU A 157 -30.99 -22.54 7.12
CA LEU A 157 -31.21 -22.65 5.67
C LEU A 157 -32.32 -21.74 5.08
N VAL A 158 -32.09 -20.43 5.12
CA VAL A 158 -32.84 -19.46 4.29
C VAL A 158 -32.62 -19.79 2.81
N ASN A 159 -33.71 -20.10 2.10
CA ASN A 159 -33.69 -20.47 0.69
C ASN A 159 -34.02 -19.22 -0.16
N PRO A 160 -33.11 -18.69 -1.01
CA PRO A 160 -33.24 -17.35 -1.61
C PRO A 160 -34.18 -17.30 -2.82
N THR A 161 -35.29 -18.05 -2.80
CA THR A 161 -36.07 -18.42 -4.00
C THR A 161 -37.55 -18.04 -3.97
N CYS A 162 -38.02 -17.37 -2.90
CA CYS A 162 -39.38 -16.84 -2.77
C CYS A 162 -39.38 -15.30 -2.76
N GLN A 163 -38.92 -14.70 -3.87
CA GLN A 163 -39.02 -13.26 -4.15
C GLN A 163 -40.04 -13.00 -5.26
N VAL A 164 -40.99 -12.08 -5.03
CA VAL A 164 -42.04 -11.73 -5.98
C VAL A 164 -41.78 -10.37 -6.62
N LEU A 165 -41.72 -10.34 -7.95
CA LEU A 165 -41.58 -9.09 -8.72
C LEU A 165 -42.84 -8.22 -8.58
N VAL A 166 -42.67 -6.98 -8.12
CA VAL A 166 -43.77 -6.02 -7.98
C VAL A 166 -44.20 -5.49 -9.34
N LYS A 167 -45.46 -5.76 -9.69
CA LYS A 167 -46.06 -5.42 -11.01
C LYS A 167 -46.74 -4.04 -11.04
N ASP A 168 -47.01 -3.48 -9.88
CA ASP A 168 -47.80 -2.24 -9.72
C ASP A 168 -46.92 -0.98 -9.61
N PHE A 169 -45.61 -1.09 -9.90
CA PHE A 169 -44.71 0.05 -9.98
C PHE A 169 -44.45 0.48 -11.43
N THR A 170 -44.61 1.78 -11.69
CA THR A 170 -44.31 2.46 -12.95
C THR A 170 -43.67 3.81 -12.63
N PHE A 171 -42.95 4.41 -13.58
CA PHE A 171 -42.47 5.80 -13.45
C PHE A 171 -43.55 6.86 -13.74
N GLU A 172 -44.82 6.58 -13.43
CA GLU A 172 -45.89 7.57 -13.48
C GLU A 172 -45.68 8.67 -12.42
N GLY A 173 -45.99 9.92 -12.77
CA GLY A 173 -45.70 11.09 -11.93
C GLY A 173 -44.29 11.69 -12.10
N PHE A 174 -43.29 10.93 -12.57
CA PHE A 174 -41.89 11.34 -12.76
C PHE A 174 -41.66 12.30 -13.96
N SER A 175 -42.54 13.30 -14.10
CA SER A 175 -42.60 14.26 -15.22
C SER A 175 -41.35 15.12 -15.40
N ARG A 176 -40.55 15.31 -14.34
CA ARG A 176 -39.29 16.08 -14.38
C ARG A 176 -38.06 15.25 -14.73
N LEU A 177 -38.16 13.92 -14.73
CA LEU A 177 -37.01 13.03 -14.95
C LEU A 177 -36.41 13.21 -16.36
N ARG A 178 -35.10 13.40 -16.44
CA ARG A 178 -34.34 13.61 -17.69
C ARG A 178 -33.19 12.63 -17.86
N PHE A 179 -32.61 12.13 -16.77
CA PHE A 179 -31.65 11.04 -16.77
C PHE A 179 -32.22 9.86 -15.96
N LEU A 180 -32.11 8.65 -16.52
CA LEU A 180 -32.44 7.41 -15.83
C LEU A 180 -31.42 6.32 -16.17
N ASN A 181 -30.83 5.72 -15.15
CA ASN A 181 -29.93 4.57 -15.28
C ASN A 181 -30.54 3.34 -14.58
N LEU A 182 -30.72 2.25 -15.33
CA LEU A 182 -31.25 0.95 -14.89
C LEU A 182 -30.21 -0.18 -15.08
N GLY A 183 -28.94 0.15 -15.28
CA GLY A 183 -27.89 -0.81 -15.64
C GLY A 183 -27.68 -1.91 -14.60
N ARG A 184 -27.38 -3.14 -15.06
CA ARG A 184 -27.17 -4.36 -14.26
C ARG A 184 -28.35 -4.75 -13.35
N MET A 185 -29.58 -4.35 -13.68
CA MET A 185 -30.80 -4.94 -13.10
C MET A 185 -31.02 -6.39 -13.55
N ILE A 186 -31.78 -7.16 -12.76
CA ILE A 186 -32.05 -8.59 -12.98
C ILE A 186 -32.96 -8.83 -14.21
N ASP A 187 -32.69 -9.91 -14.94
CA ASP A 187 -33.57 -10.45 -15.99
C ASP A 187 -35.00 -10.70 -15.47
N GLY A 188 -36.00 -10.17 -16.17
CA GLY A 188 -37.44 -10.40 -15.89
C GLY A 188 -38.24 -9.14 -15.55
N VAL A 189 -37.59 -8.01 -15.23
CA VAL A 189 -38.28 -6.72 -15.07
C VAL A 189 -38.81 -6.24 -16.43
N PRO A 190 -40.11 -5.91 -16.58
CA PRO A 190 -40.70 -5.48 -17.86
C PRO A 190 -40.39 -4.00 -18.15
N VAL A 191 -39.13 -3.71 -18.49
CA VAL A 191 -38.57 -2.36 -18.64
C VAL A 191 -39.36 -1.48 -19.62
N GLU A 192 -39.90 -2.03 -20.72
CA GLU A 192 -40.79 -1.28 -21.63
C GLU A 192 -42.01 -0.70 -20.89
N SER A 193 -42.71 -1.51 -20.10
CA SER A 193 -43.92 -1.11 -19.38
C SER A 193 -43.60 -0.12 -18.25
N LEU A 194 -42.49 -0.34 -17.55
CA LEU A 194 -41.98 0.51 -16.48
C LEU A 194 -41.66 1.93 -16.98
N LEU A 195 -41.04 2.05 -18.17
CA LEU A 195 -40.58 3.32 -18.73
C LEU A 195 -41.65 4.08 -19.54
N ARG A 196 -42.72 3.42 -19.97
CA ARG A 196 -43.79 3.99 -20.82
C ARG A 196 -44.40 5.33 -20.34
N PRO A 197 -44.51 5.65 -19.02
CA PRO A 197 -45.03 6.95 -18.58
C PRO A 197 -44.07 8.15 -18.80
N LEU A 198 -42.78 7.90 -19.07
CA LEU A 198 -41.76 8.94 -19.17
C LEU A 198 -41.77 9.59 -20.56
N ASN A 199 -42.23 10.84 -20.65
CA ASN A 199 -42.47 11.52 -21.93
C ASN A 199 -41.35 12.48 -22.38
N SER A 200 -40.24 12.61 -21.65
CA SER A 200 -39.23 13.66 -21.91
C SER A 200 -37.80 13.29 -21.50
N LEU A 201 -37.46 11.99 -21.55
CA LEU A 201 -36.15 11.51 -21.16
C LEU A 201 -35.06 11.99 -22.15
N ALA A 202 -33.92 12.42 -21.61
CA ALA A 202 -32.78 12.95 -22.38
C ALA A 202 -31.54 12.06 -22.29
N ALA A 203 -31.41 11.24 -21.25
CA ALA A 203 -30.37 10.24 -21.10
C ALA A 203 -30.97 8.95 -20.52
N LEU A 204 -30.62 7.81 -21.13
CA LEU A 204 -31.05 6.48 -20.70
C LEU A 204 -29.86 5.52 -20.71
N ASP A 205 -29.70 4.76 -19.62
CA ASP A 205 -28.75 3.66 -19.52
C ASP A 205 -29.49 2.35 -19.22
N LEU A 206 -29.30 1.37 -20.10
CA LEU A 206 -29.87 0.01 -20.05
C LEU A 206 -28.76 -1.06 -20.00
N SER A 207 -27.57 -0.72 -19.47
CA SER A 207 -26.41 -1.61 -19.43
C SER A 207 -26.76 -3.02 -18.92
N GLY A 208 -26.47 -4.06 -19.70
CA GLY A 208 -26.71 -5.46 -19.34
C GLY A 208 -28.16 -5.94 -19.49
N ILE A 209 -29.15 -5.05 -19.64
CA ILE A 209 -30.55 -5.43 -19.85
C ILE A 209 -30.75 -5.92 -21.29
N GLN A 210 -31.34 -7.10 -21.45
CA GLN A 210 -31.72 -7.62 -22.76
C GLN A 210 -33.19 -7.27 -23.07
N THR A 211 -33.46 -6.60 -24.20
CA THR A 211 -34.82 -6.30 -24.66
C THR A 211 -35.13 -7.03 -25.97
N SER A 212 -36.34 -7.59 -26.09
CA SER A 212 -36.79 -8.26 -27.31
C SER A 212 -37.27 -7.29 -28.38
N ASP A 213 -37.91 -6.18 -27.98
CA ASP A 213 -38.26 -5.05 -28.84
C ASP A 213 -37.55 -3.76 -28.38
N ALA A 214 -37.12 -2.97 -29.35
CA ALA A 214 -36.51 -1.65 -29.17
C ALA A 214 -37.49 -0.50 -29.45
N ALA A 215 -38.66 -0.77 -30.04
CA ALA A 215 -39.56 0.25 -30.58
C ALA A 215 -39.99 1.31 -29.54
N PHE A 216 -40.09 0.95 -28.26
CA PHE A 216 -40.39 1.88 -27.16
C PHE A 216 -39.41 3.07 -27.10
N LEU A 217 -38.13 2.89 -27.46
CA LEU A 217 -37.13 3.96 -27.50
C LEU A 217 -37.53 5.10 -28.46
N THR A 218 -38.35 4.82 -29.48
CA THR A 218 -38.80 5.82 -30.47
C THR A 218 -39.66 6.93 -29.87
N GLN A 219 -40.25 6.72 -28.69
CA GLN A 219 -41.00 7.77 -27.98
C GLN A 219 -40.12 8.97 -27.58
N TRP A 220 -38.80 8.76 -27.46
CA TRP A 220 -37.81 9.80 -27.18
C TRP A 220 -36.97 10.24 -28.38
N LYS A 221 -37.34 9.88 -29.62
CA LYS A 221 -36.57 10.24 -30.84
C LYS A 221 -36.22 11.72 -30.97
N ASP A 222 -37.07 12.59 -30.40
CA ASP A 222 -36.97 14.05 -30.43
C ASP A 222 -36.38 14.67 -29.15
N SER A 223 -36.09 13.85 -28.12
CA SER A 223 -35.57 14.29 -26.81
C SER A 223 -34.28 13.59 -26.35
N LEU A 224 -34.01 12.35 -26.77
CA LEU A 224 -32.88 11.56 -26.28
C LEU A 224 -31.54 12.05 -26.85
N VAL A 225 -30.61 12.37 -25.95
CA VAL A 225 -29.26 12.90 -26.23
C VAL A 225 -28.18 11.89 -25.87
N SER A 226 -28.41 11.03 -24.87
CA SER A 226 -27.51 9.94 -24.48
C SER A 226 -28.24 8.60 -24.39
N LEU A 227 -27.62 7.54 -24.92
CA LEU A 227 -28.12 6.16 -24.82
C LEU A 227 -26.94 5.22 -24.59
N VAL A 228 -27.00 4.46 -23.49
CA VAL A 228 -26.00 3.45 -23.13
C VAL A 228 -26.64 2.06 -23.15
N LEU A 229 -26.09 1.19 -24.00
CA LEU A 229 -26.50 -0.20 -24.23
C LEU A 229 -25.30 -1.14 -24.02
N TYR A 230 -24.46 -0.84 -23.03
CA TYR A 230 -23.29 -1.66 -22.70
C TYR A 230 -23.74 -3.10 -22.38
N ASN A 231 -23.02 -4.13 -22.86
CA ASN A 231 -23.37 -5.53 -22.57
C ASN A 231 -24.80 -5.96 -23.00
N MET A 232 -25.30 -5.39 -24.10
CA MET A 232 -26.58 -5.78 -24.74
C MET A 232 -26.36 -6.57 -26.03
N ASP A 233 -27.11 -7.66 -26.26
CA ASP A 233 -27.04 -8.41 -27.53
C ASP A 233 -27.91 -7.76 -28.63
N LEU A 234 -27.34 -6.75 -29.30
CA LEU A 234 -28.07 -5.96 -30.30
C LEU A 234 -28.53 -6.80 -31.50
N SER A 235 -29.76 -6.54 -31.96
CA SER A 235 -30.29 -7.06 -33.22
C SER A 235 -30.32 -6.00 -34.32
N ASP A 236 -30.55 -6.44 -35.56
CA ASP A 236 -30.74 -5.58 -36.72
C ASP A 236 -31.90 -4.57 -36.52
N ASP A 237 -32.91 -4.90 -35.70
CA ASP A 237 -34.02 -4.03 -35.32
C ASP A 237 -33.62 -2.99 -34.26
N HIS A 238 -32.76 -3.35 -33.30
CA HIS A 238 -32.15 -2.38 -32.39
C HIS A 238 -31.37 -1.32 -33.19
N ILE A 239 -30.56 -1.75 -34.17
CA ILE A 239 -29.86 -0.83 -35.07
C ILE A 239 -30.85 0.05 -35.87
N ARG A 240 -31.95 -0.53 -36.40
CA ARG A 240 -33.01 0.22 -37.10
C ARG A 240 -33.69 1.26 -36.23
N VAL A 241 -33.84 1.05 -34.92
CA VAL A 241 -34.40 2.03 -33.98
C VAL A 241 -33.37 3.10 -33.60
N ILE A 242 -32.14 2.70 -33.23
CA ILE A 242 -31.08 3.64 -32.80
C ILE A 242 -30.83 4.73 -33.84
N VAL A 243 -30.83 4.40 -35.15
CA VAL A 243 -30.59 5.38 -36.22
C VAL A 243 -31.73 6.39 -36.43
N GLN A 244 -32.90 6.22 -35.79
CA GLN A 244 -34.02 7.18 -35.79
C GLN A 244 -33.89 8.24 -34.68
N LEU A 245 -33.00 8.03 -33.70
CA LEU A 245 -32.78 8.93 -32.57
C LEU A 245 -31.90 10.11 -32.99
N HIS A 246 -32.39 10.95 -33.90
CA HIS A 246 -31.59 11.98 -34.59
C HIS A 246 -31.01 13.07 -33.67
N LYS A 247 -31.49 13.20 -32.44
CA LYS A 247 -30.94 14.09 -31.40
C LYS A 247 -29.70 13.54 -30.68
N LEU A 248 -29.43 12.24 -30.81
CA LEU A 248 -28.42 11.53 -30.06
C LEU A 248 -27.01 12.12 -30.29
N ARG A 249 -26.32 12.40 -29.19
CA ARG A 249 -24.94 12.90 -29.14
C ARG A 249 -23.98 11.87 -28.53
N HIS A 250 -24.48 11.02 -27.65
CA HIS A 250 -23.68 9.98 -26.98
C HIS A 250 -24.37 8.64 -27.23
N LEU A 251 -23.66 7.73 -27.91
CA LEU A 251 -24.07 6.35 -28.11
C LEU A 251 -22.98 5.44 -27.55
N ASP A 252 -23.35 4.61 -26.59
CA ASP A 252 -22.49 3.52 -26.12
C ASP A 252 -23.19 2.20 -26.46
N ILE A 253 -22.49 1.37 -27.23
CA ILE A 253 -22.89 -0.02 -27.54
C ILE A 253 -21.75 -0.99 -27.22
N SER A 254 -20.82 -0.59 -26.34
CA SER A 254 -19.64 -1.38 -26.02
C SER A 254 -20.00 -2.65 -25.25
N ARG A 255 -19.02 -3.54 -25.04
CA ARG A 255 -19.24 -4.76 -24.27
C ARG A 255 -17.97 -5.29 -23.64
N ASP A 256 -18.12 -6.19 -22.68
CA ASP A 256 -17.03 -7.08 -22.33
C ASP A 256 -16.71 -8.02 -23.50
N ARG A 257 -15.43 -8.09 -23.88
CA ARG A 257 -14.93 -8.91 -24.98
C ARG A 257 -14.88 -10.41 -24.66
N LEU A 258 -14.80 -10.76 -23.37
CA LEU A 258 -14.61 -12.15 -22.93
C LEU A 258 -15.95 -12.91 -22.81
N SER A 259 -17.07 -12.20 -22.63
CA SER A 259 -18.41 -12.77 -22.67
C SER A 259 -18.74 -13.39 -24.04
N SER A 260 -18.89 -14.71 -24.06
CA SER A 260 -19.34 -15.50 -25.22
C SER A 260 -20.85 -15.45 -25.47
N TYR A 261 -21.61 -14.75 -24.62
CA TYR A 261 -23.07 -14.64 -24.70
C TYR A 261 -23.52 -13.80 -25.91
N TYR A 262 -22.83 -12.70 -26.19
CA TYR A 262 -23.22 -11.70 -27.19
C TYR A 262 -22.93 -12.15 -28.63
N LYS A 263 -23.99 -12.38 -29.41
CA LYS A 263 -23.94 -12.84 -30.80
C LYS A 263 -23.76 -11.71 -31.80
N PHE A 264 -24.14 -10.47 -31.45
CA PHE A 264 -23.98 -9.30 -32.30
C PHE A 264 -22.53 -9.10 -32.74
N LYS A 265 -22.32 -8.62 -33.98
CA LYS A 265 -21.00 -8.35 -34.55
C LYS A 265 -21.01 -7.03 -35.30
N LEU A 266 -20.07 -6.16 -34.94
CA LEU A 266 -19.98 -4.82 -35.51
C LEU A 266 -19.42 -4.86 -36.93
N THR A 267 -20.12 -4.20 -37.85
CA THR A 267 -19.80 -4.19 -39.30
C THR A 267 -19.51 -2.76 -39.78
N ARG A 268 -18.75 -2.66 -40.89
CA ARG A 268 -18.54 -1.43 -41.65
C ARG A 268 -19.87 -0.81 -42.05
N LYS A 269 -20.87 -1.64 -42.40
CA LYS A 269 -22.25 -1.23 -42.70
C LYS A 269 -22.92 -0.54 -41.52
N VAL A 270 -22.92 -1.13 -40.32
CA VAL A 270 -23.51 -0.54 -39.10
C VAL A 270 -22.82 0.78 -38.73
N LEU A 271 -21.48 0.82 -38.73
CA LEU A 271 -20.72 2.06 -38.48
C LEU A 271 -21.05 3.16 -39.50
N SER A 272 -21.19 2.80 -40.78
CA SER A 272 -21.57 3.77 -41.82
C SER A 272 -22.99 4.31 -41.61
N LEU A 273 -23.94 3.47 -41.17
CA LEU A 273 -25.30 3.90 -40.86
C LEU A 273 -25.34 4.88 -39.69
N PHE A 274 -24.60 4.61 -38.60
CA PHE A 274 -24.50 5.56 -37.48
C PHE A 274 -23.95 6.92 -37.92
N VAL A 275 -22.83 6.95 -38.65
CA VAL A 275 -22.22 8.21 -39.14
C VAL A 275 -23.17 8.99 -40.06
N GLN A 276 -23.91 8.30 -40.92
CA GLN A 276 -24.85 8.93 -41.87
C GLN A 276 -26.14 9.43 -41.22
N LYS A 277 -26.64 8.78 -40.16
CA LYS A 277 -27.96 9.05 -39.57
C LYS A 277 -27.91 9.82 -38.24
N LEU A 278 -26.84 9.66 -37.46
CA LEU A 278 -26.63 10.33 -36.17
C LEU A 278 -25.77 11.58 -36.36
N GLY A 279 -26.26 12.53 -37.16
CA GLY A 279 -25.51 13.72 -37.57
C GLY A 279 -25.11 14.71 -36.44
N ASN A 280 -25.48 14.42 -35.20
CA ASN A 280 -25.16 15.16 -33.97
C ASN A 280 -24.17 14.43 -33.05
N LEU A 281 -23.71 13.22 -33.42
CA LEU A 281 -22.86 12.37 -32.58
C LEU A 281 -21.57 13.09 -32.17
N MET A 282 -21.29 13.09 -30.87
CA MET A 282 -20.09 13.63 -30.22
C MET A 282 -19.29 12.55 -29.48
N SER A 283 -19.95 11.47 -29.06
CA SER A 283 -19.36 10.35 -28.34
C SER A 283 -19.88 9.04 -28.90
N LEU A 284 -18.98 8.11 -29.21
CA LEU A 284 -19.30 6.76 -29.64
C LEU A 284 -18.42 5.76 -28.89
N ASP A 285 -18.98 4.79 -28.18
CA ASP A 285 -18.23 3.66 -27.63
C ASP A 285 -18.58 2.36 -28.35
N ILE A 286 -17.55 1.68 -28.84
CA ILE A 286 -17.60 0.38 -29.52
C ILE A 286 -16.54 -0.59 -28.95
N SER A 287 -16.07 -0.35 -27.73
CA SER A 287 -15.08 -1.19 -27.04
C SER A 287 -15.55 -2.64 -26.90
N GLY A 288 -14.61 -3.58 -26.96
CA GLY A 288 -14.87 -5.03 -26.89
C GLY A 288 -15.58 -5.65 -28.11
N HIS A 289 -15.83 -4.89 -29.18
CA HIS A 289 -16.36 -5.46 -30.42
C HIS A 289 -15.28 -6.14 -31.27
N MET A 290 -15.59 -7.36 -31.72
CA MET A 290 -14.90 -7.97 -32.86
C MET A 290 -15.46 -7.39 -34.15
N ILE A 291 -14.59 -6.87 -35.01
CA ILE A 291 -14.96 -6.22 -36.27
C ILE A 291 -14.61 -7.15 -37.41
N LEU A 292 -15.64 -7.62 -38.14
CA LEU A 292 -15.51 -8.65 -39.18
C LEU A 292 -15.06 -8.12 -40.54
N GLU A 293 -15.41 -6.88 -40.86
CA GLU A 293 -15.15 -6.27 -42.16
C GLU A 293 -13.94 -5.34 -42.06
N ASN A 294 -13.12 -5.26 -43.11
CA ASN A 294 -11.96 -4.37 -43.16
C ASN A 294 -12.41 -2.90 -43.04
N CYS A 295 -12.46 -2.36 -41.82
CA CYS A 295 -12.87 -0.98 -41.55
C CYS A 295 -11.71 0.01 -41.72
N SER A 296 -10.47 -0.48 -41.82
CA SER A 296 -9.28 0.27 -42.22
C SER A 296 -9.29 0.63 -43.72
N ILE A 297 -8.56 1.70 -44.07
CA ILE A 297 -8.07 1.95 -45.43
C ILE A 297 -6.82 1.08 -45.72
N SER A 298 -6.48 0.92 -46.99
CA SER A 298 -5.25 0.27 -47.48
C SER A 298 -3.98 0.94 -46.95
N LYS A 299 -2.99 0.13 -46.54
CA LYS A 299 -1.66 0.62 -46.06
C LYS A 299 -0.87 1.47 -47.07
N MET A 300 -1.27 1.51 -48.34
CA MET A 300 -0.66 2.38 -49.35
C MET A 300 -1.13 3.85 -49.26
N ASP A 301 -2.24 4.10 -48.57
CA ASP A 301 -2.77 5.45 -48.33
C ASP A 301 -2.41 5.98 -46.92
N GLU A 302 -1.67 5.20 -46.12
CA GLU A 302 -1.09 5.66 -44.86
C GLU A 302 0.23 6.42 -45.16
N GLU A 303 0.09 7.64 -45.70
CA GLU A 303 1.20 8.58 -45.81
C GLU A 303 1.90 8.75 -44.46
N ALA A 304 3.22 8.82 -44.44
CA ALA A 304 4.04 8.91 -43.23
C ALA A 304 4.01 10.30 -42.56
N GLY A 305 2.82 10.90 -42.49
CA GLY A 305 2.54 12.19 -41.87
C GLY A 305 2.23 12.11 -40.38
N GLN A 306 2.08 13.29 -39.78
CA GLN A 306 1.72 13.42 -38.37
C GLN A 306 0.28 12.95 -38.11
N THR A 307 0.00 12.45 -36.90
CA THR A 307 -1.34 12.00 -36.49
C THR A 307 -2.38 13.12 -36.68
N SER A 308 -3.59 12.75 -37.11
CA SER A 308 -4.65 13.72 -37.42
C SER A 308 -6.00 13.23 -36.92
N ILE A 309 -6.77 14.17 -36.38
CA ILE A 309 -8.15 14.00 -35.92
C ILE A 309 -9.19 14.42 -36.98
N GLU A 310 -8.75 14.91 -38.15
CA GLU A 310 -9.66 15.36 -39.21
C GLU A 310 -10.42 14.16 -39.82
N PRO A 311 -11.76 14.17 -39.82
CA PRO A 311 -12.56 13.07 -40.36
C PRO A 311 -12.12 12.59 -41.75
N SER A 312 -11.91 13.51 -42.69
CA SER A 312 -11.51 13.19 -44.08
C SER A 312 -10.23 12.37 -44.18
N LYS A 313 -9.31 12.49 -43.22
CA LYS A 313 -8.04 11.75 -43.15
C LYS A 313 -8.12 10.46 -42.34
N SER A 314 -9.23 10.20 -41.64
CA SER A 314 -9.46 9.02 -40.79
C SER A 314 -9.01 7.72 -41.45
N SER A 315 -8.19 6.94 -40.74
CA SER A 315 -7.80 5.57 -41.12
C SER A 315 -8.95 4.57 -40.95
N ILE A 316 -10.01 4.95 -40.22
CA ILE A 316 -11.27 4.21 -40.08
C ILE A 316 -12.24 4.73 -41.14
N MET A 317 -12.51 3.91 -42.17
CA MET A 317 -13.20 4.33 -43.40
C MET A 317 -14.61 4.90 -43.15
N PRO A 318 -15.52 4.26 -42.37
CA PRO A 318 -16.83 4.84 -42.08
C PRO A 318 -16.77 6.24 -41.44
N PHE A 319 -15.74 6.50 -40.62
CA PHE A 319 -15.57 7.78 -39.93
C PHE A 319 -15.07 8.91 -40.84
N ARG A 320 -14.68 8.63 -42.10
CA ARG A 320 -14.41 9.68 -43.11
C ARG A 320 -15.64 10.52 -43.46
N ALA A 321 -16.84 10.03 -43.16
CA ALA A 321 -18.09 10.78 -43.35
C ALA A 321 -18.57 11.56 -42.10
N LEU A 322 -17.80 11.59 -40.99
CA LEU A 322 -18.12 12.42 -39.83
C LEU A 322 -18.00 13.92 -40.18
N LYS A 323 -18.95 14.73 -39.70
CA LYS A 323 -18.97 16.19 -39.92
C LYS A 323 -17.95 16.97 -39.08
N ARG A 324 -17.39 16.35 -38.03
CA ARG A 324 -16.45 16.91 -37.05
C ARG A 324 -15.73 15.74 -36.34
N PRO A 325 -14.56 15.96 -35.71
CA PRO A 325 -13.98 14.96 -34.79
C PRO A 325 -14.92 14.71 -33.60
N LEU A 326 -14.97 13.47 -33.12
CA LEU A 326 -15.69 13.12 -31.89
C LEU A 326 -14.96 13.69 -30.66
N GLN A 327 -15.71 14.02 -29.61
CA GLN A 327 -15.12 14.37 -28.30
C GLN A 327 -14.54 13.12 -27.63
N PHE A 328 -15.25 11.99 -27.71
CA PHE A 328 -14.78 10.69 -27.24
C PHE A 328 -15.07 9.59 -28.27
N LEU A 329 -14.13 8.67 -28.44
CA LEU A 329 -14.30 7.47 -29.25
C LEU A 329 -13.71 6.26 -28.50
N GLY A 330 -14.59 5.40 -27.99
CA GLY A 330 -14.21 4.22 -27.22
C GLY A 330 -13.85 3.06 -28.15
N LEU A 331 -12.58 2.63 -28.13
CA LEU A 331 -12.02 1.59 -28.99
C LEU A 331 -11.25 0.52 -28.21
N PHE A 332 -11.42 0.45 -26.88
CA PHE A 332 -10.69 -0.49 -26.02
C PHE A 332 -10.92 -1.94 -26.46
N GLU A 333 -9.83 -2.72 -26.52
CA GLU A 333 -9.77 -4.09 -27.05
C GLU A 333 -10.28 -4.29 -28.50
N THR A 334 -10.52 -3.23 -29.27
CA THR A 334 -10.81 -3.31 -30.72
C THR A 334 -9.53 -3.20 -31.54
N SER A 335 -9.52 -3.78 -32.74
CA SER A 335 -8.40 -3.62 -33.68
C SER A 335 -8.23 -2.20 -34.23
N LEU A 336 -9.21 -1.30 -34.06
CA LEU A 336 -9.18 0.06 -34.61
C LEU A 336 -8.34 1.04 -33.79
N CYS A 337 -8.22 0.84 -32.48
CA CYS A 337 -7.45 1.77 -31.62
C CYS A 337 -5.96 1.86 -32.01
N ARG A 338 -5.44 0.84 -32.70
CA ARG A 338 -4.06 0.74 -33.16
C ARG A 338 -3.76 1.55 -34.42
N LEU A 339 -4.78 2.02 -35.15
CA LEU A 339 -4.65 2.82 -36.37
C LEU A 339 -4.01 4.21 -36.13
N THR A 340 -3.65 4.88 -37.22
CA THR A 340 -2.87 6.14 -37.24
C THR A 340 -3.71 7.40 -37.07
N HIS A 341 -4.70 7.63 -37.95
CA HIS A 341 -5.57 8.81 -37.92
C HIS A 341 -6.94 8.41 -37.37
N ILE A 342 -7.19 8.72 -36.10
CA ILE A 342 -8.44 8.41 -35.40
C ILE A 342 -9.16 9.75 -35.14
N PRO A 343 -10.37 9.99 -35.68
CA PRO A 343 -10.99 11.31 -35.70
C PRO A 343 -11.72 11.64 -34.39
N ALA A 344 -10.99 11.69 -33.27
CA ALA A 344 -11.52 12.04 -31.96
C ALA A 344 -10.48 12.74 -31.07
N TYR A 345 -10.94 13.60 -30.15
CA TYR A 345 -10.10 14.30 -29.17
C TYR A 345 -9.65 13.41 -28.01
N LYS A 346 -10.49 12.47 -27.57
CA LYS A 346 -10.17 11.46 -26.55
C LYS A 346 -10.49 10.06 -27.09
N VAL A 347 -9.56 9.12 -26.93
CA VAL A 347 -9.68 7.75 -27.46
C VAL A 347 -9.32 6.76 -26.36
N SER A 348 -10.22 5.82 -26.02
CA SER A 348 -9.86 4.64 -25.21
C SER A 348 -9.31 3.53 -26.12
N GLY A 349 -8.35 2.73 -25.65
CA GLY A 349 -7.66 1.78 -26.51
C GLY A 349 -6.51 1.03 -25.83
N ASP A 350 -5.90 0.10 -26.55
CA ASP A 350 -4.79 -0.74 -26.07
C ASP A 350 -3.43 -0.42 -26.73
N LYS A 351 -3.31 0.70 -27.46
CA LYS A 351 -2.12 1.05 -28.25
C LYS A 351 -0.98 1.65 -27.41
N ASN A 352 -1.29 2.50 -26.42
CA ASN A 352 -0.31 3.30 -25.69
C ASN A 352 -0.86 3.79 -24.33
N GLU A 353 0.03 4.38 -23.52
CA GLU A 353 -0.28 4.95 -22.20
C GLU A 353 -1.52 5.87 -22.21
N GLU A 354 -1.61 6.82 -23.14
CA GLU A 354 -2.73 7.76 -23.19
C GLU A 354 -4.07 7.07 -23.44
N GLN A 355 -4.12 6.12 -24.39
CA GLN A 355 -5.33 5.35 -24.67
C GLN A 355 -5.75 4.44 -23.50
N VAL A 356 -4.78 3.88 -22.78
CA VAL A 356 -5.01 3.06 -21.58
C VAL A 356 -5.53 3.92 -20.42
N LEU A 357 -4.92 5.07 -20.15
CA LEU A 357 -5.40 6.02 -19.14
C LEU A 357 -6.79 6.57 -19.49
N ASN A 358 -7.06 6.83 -20.77
CA ASN A 358 -8.40 7.18 -21.26
C ASN A 358 -9.42 6.05 -21.03
N ALA A 359 -9.02 4.78 -21.10
CA ALA A 359 -9.88 3.63 -20.82
C ALA A 359 -10.18 3.49 -19.32
N ILE A 360 -9.16 3.55 -18.45
CA ILE A 360 -9.36 3.48 -16.99
C ILE A 360 -10.30 4.62 -16.55
N GLU A 361 -10.05 5.85 -17.00
CA GLU A 361 -10.88 7.02 -16.68
C GLU A 361 -12.33 6.92 -17.20
N ALA A 362 -12.56 6.25 -18.33
CA ALA A 362 -13.91 6.09 -18.90
C ALA A 362 -14.73 4.95 -18.28
N TYR A 363 -14.06 3.92 -17.73
CA TYR A 363 -14.72 2.66 -17.35
C TYR A 363 -14.73 2.36 -15.85
N THR A 364 -13.92 3.08 -15.06
CA THR A 364 -13.76 2.84 -13.61
C THR A 364 -15.07 2.81 -12.84
N GLU A 365 -16.08 3.62 -13.17
CA GLU A 365 -17.27 3.75 -12.31
C GLU A 365 -18.25 2.55 -12.38
N HIS A 366 -18.39 1.92 -13.55
CA HIS A 366 -19.47 0.95 -13.81
C HIS A 366 -19.04 -0.35 -14.50
N ARG A 367 -17.76 -0.48 -14.90
CA ARG A 367 -17.27 -1.60 -15.73
C ARG A 367 -15.96 -2.18 -15.15
N PRO A 368 -16.02 -2.84 -13.98
CA PRO A 368 -14.82 -3.37 -13.31
C PRO A 368 -14.04 -4.35 -14.19
N GLU A 369 -14.73 -5.16 -14.98
CA GLU A 369 -14.15 -6.20 -15.84
C GLU A 369 -13.22 -5.60 -16.91
N ILE A 370 -13.59 -4.44 -17.46
CA ILE A 370 -12.78 -3.69 -18.43
C ILE A 370 -11.69 -2.88 -17.71
N THR A 371 -12.03 -2.29 -16.57
CA THR A 371 -11.12 -1.45 -15.76
C THR A 371 -9.91 -2.25 -15.28
N SER A 372 -10.10 -3.48 -14.78
CA SER A 372 -9.00 -4.37 -14.39
C SER A 372 -8.04 -4.64 -15.55
N ARG A 373 -8.55 -4.89 -16.76
CA ARG A 373 -7.71 -5.16 -17.94
C ARG A 373 -6.97 -3.93 -18.45
N ALA A 374 -7.59 -2.76 -18.36
CA ALA A 374 -6.92 -1.49 -18.65
C ALA A 374 -5.81 -1.18 -17.61
N ILE A 375 -6.04 -1.46 -16.33
CA ILE A 375 -5.02 -1.34 -15.27
C ILE A 375 -3.89 -2.35 -15.48
N ASN A 376 -4.17 -3.58 -15.94
CA ASN A 376 -3.12 -4.54 -16.28
C ASN A 376 -2.22 -4.05 -17.42
N LEU A 377 -2.80 -3.42 -18.46
CA LEU A 377 -2.01 -2.81 -19.54
C LEU A 377 -1.16 -1.62 -19.03
N LEU A 378 -1.68 -0.83 -18.08
CA LEU A 378 -0.91 0.24 -17.43
C LEU A 378 0.25 -0.33 -16.59
N PHE A 379 0.04 -1.44 -15.88
CA PHE A 379 1.09 -2.19 -15.19
C PHE A 379 2.16 -2.69 -16.15
N ASP A 380 1.77 -3.28 -17.29
CA ASP A 380 2.72 -3.78 -18.29
C ASP A 380 3.57 -2.66 -18.90
N ILE A 381 2.97 -1.48 -19.15
CA ILE A 381 3.69 -0.28 -19.58
C ILE A 381 4.65 0.20 -18.48
N ALA A 382 4.14 0.46 -17.27
CA ALA A 382 4.93 1.04 -16.17
C ALA A 382 6.05 0.14 -15.63
N ARG A 383 5.99 -1.17 -15.94
CA ARG A 383 7.04 -2.16 -15.66
C ARG A 383 8.21 -2.14 -16.65
N ILE A 384 7.97 -1.68 -17.88
CA ILE A 384 8.94 -1.74 -18.99
C ILE A 384 9.48 -0.35 -19.33
N GLU A 385 8.65 0.69 -19.24
CA GLU A 385 8.96 2.07 -19.65
C GLU A 385 8.58 3.08 -18.55
N ARG A 386 9.22 4.24 -18.55
CA ARG A 386 8.87 5.34 -17.63
C ARG A 386 7.48 5.89 -18.00
N CYS A 387 6.56 5.88 -17.04
CA CYS A 387 5.25 6.51 -17.20
C CYS A 387 5.40 8.03 -17.28
N ASN A 388 4.81 8.63 -18.32
CA ASN A 388 4.90 10.05 -18.65
C ASN A 388 3.79 10.87 -17.97
N GLN A 389 2.63 10.25 -17.73
CA GLN A 389 1.50 10.86 -17.04
C GLN A 389 1.32 10.32 -15.61
N LEU A 390 2.42 10.10 -14.88
CA LEU A 390 2.45 9.51 -13.52
C LEU A 390 1.31 10.00 -12.60
N LEU A 391 1.16 11.32 -12.44
CA LEU A 391 0.15 11.92 -11.55
C LEU A 391 -1.29 11.62 -11.97
N ARG A 392 -1.54 11.31 -13.24
CA ARG A 392 -2.83 10.84 -13.76
C ARG A 392 -2.98 9.34 -13.55
N ALA A 393 -1.93 8.56 -13.83
CA ALA A 393 -1.89 7.11 -13.60
C ALA A 393 -2.17 6.75 -12.13
N LEU A 394 -1.44 7.35 -11.19
CA LEU A 394 -1.65 7.16 -9.75
C LEU A 394 -3.08 7.52 -9.33
N LYS A 395 -3.61 8.68 -9.74
CA LYS A 395 -4.96 9.10 -9.37
C LYS A 395 -6.05 8.15 -9.91
N LEU A 396 -5.88 7.66 -11.14
CA LEU A 396 -6.82 6.69 -11.74
C LEU A 396 -6.77 5.33 -11.06
N VAL A 397 -5.58 4.80 -10.74
CA VAL A 397 -5.43 3.52 -10.04
C VAL A 397 -5.95 3.62 -8.60
N ILE A 398 -5.68 4.71 -7.88
CA ILE A 398 -6.26 4.97 -6.54
C ILE A 398 -7.79 5.04 -6.61
N THR A 399 -8.35 5.72 -7.62
CA THR A 399 -9.81 5.81 -7.80
C THR A 399 -10.43 4.43 -8.06
N ALA A 400 -9.81 3.60 -8.90
CA ALA A 400 -10.30 2.24 -9.17
C ALA A 400 -10.22 1.32 -7.94
N LEU A 401 -9.12 1.38 -7.18
CA LEU A 401 -8.95 0.62 -5.94
C LEU A 401 -9.92 1.04 -4.82
N LYS A 402 -10.38 2.30 -4.82
CA LYS A 402 -11.47 2.75 -3.94
C LYS A 402 -12.85 2.34 -4.44
N CYS A 403 -13.13 2.59 -5.72
CA CYS A 403 -14.45 2.36 -6.34
C CYS A 403 -14.82 0.87 -6.43
N HIS A 404 -13.84 -0.03 -6.42
CA HIS A 404 -14.04 -1.48 -6.44
C HIS A 404 -13.26 -2.15 -5.32
N LYS A 405 -13.59 -1.77 -4.07
CA LYS A 405 -13.05 -2.38 -2.85
C LYS A 405 -13.22 -3.90 -2.82
N TYR A 406 -14.30 -4.41 -3.42
CA TYR A 406 -14.68 -5.83 -3.41
C TYR A 406 -14.38 -6.60 -4.72
N ASP A 407 -13.84 -5.96 -5.77
CA ASP A 407 -13.38 -6.69 -6.97
C ASP A 407 -11.93 -7.18 -6.82
N LYS A 408 -11.76 -8.50 -6.65
CA LYS A 408 -10.45 -9.16 -6.54
C LYS A 408 -9.50 -8.81 -7.69
N ASN A 409 -9.97 -8.72 -8.93
CA ASN A 409 -9.12 -8.53 -10.11
C ASN A 409 -8.56 -7.10 -10.16
N ILE A 410 -9.37 -6.09 -9.81
CA ILE A 410 -8.92 -4.70 -9.66
C ILE A 410 -7.94 -4.58 -8.49
N GLN A 411 -8.18 -5.25 -7.37
CA GLN A 411 -7.29 -5.20 -6.21
C GLN A 411 -5.93 -5.86 -6.50
N VAL A 412 -5.91 -6.99 -7.23
CA VAL A 412 -4.66 -7.62 -7.72
C VAL A 412 -3.93 -6.75 -8.75
N THR A 413 -4.63 -6.27 -9.79
CA THR A 413 -3.99 -5.51 -10.89
C THR A 413 -3.57 -4.10 -10.47
N GLY A 414 -4.38 -3.41 -9.67
CA GLY A 414 -4.11 -2.07 -9.15
C GLY A 414 -2.98 -2.05 -8.12
N SER A 415 -2.93 -3.00 -7.18
CA SER A 415 -1.79 -3.12 -6.26
C SER A 415 -0.48 -3.41 -7.01
N ALA A 416 -0.52 -4.24 -8.06
CA ALA A 416 0.63 -4.49 -8.92
C ALA A 416 1.08 -3.22 -9.68
N ALA A 417 0.14 -2.44 -10.21
CA ALA A 417 0.44 -1.18 -10.88
C ALA A 417 1.03 -0.13 -9.93
N LEU A 418 0.51 -0.03 -8.69
CA LEU A 418 1.01 0.92 -7.69
C LEU A 418 2.48 0.69 -7.35
N PHE A 419 2.96 -0.55 -7.24
CA PHE A 419 4.37 -0.83 -6.96
C PHE A 419 5.32 -0.15 -7.97
N TYR A 420 5.03 -0.23 -9.27
CA TYR A 420 5.85 0.42 -10.30
C TYR A 420 5.63 1.94 -10.35
N LEU A 421 4.40 2.40 -10.20
CA LEU A 421 4.05 3.83 -10.18
C LEU A 421 4.51 4.57 -8.90
N THR A 422 5.04 3.85 -7.90
CA THR A 422 5.54 4.41 -6.64
C THR A 422 7.06 4.32 -6.49
N ASN A 423 7.77 3.79 -7.48
CA ASN A 423 9.23 3.66 -7.45
C ASN A 423 9.94 4.99 -7.13
N SER A 424 11.04 4.90 -6.38
CA SER A 424 11.91 5.98 -5.91
C SER A 424 12.23 7.08 -6.94
N GLU A 425 12.39 6.75 -8.22
CA GLU A 425 12.63 7.71 -9.31
C GLU A 425 11.53 8.79 -9.42
N TYR A 426 10.29 8.42 -9.07
CA TYR A 426 9.13 9.30 -9.12
C TYR A 426 8.89 10.08 -7.82
N ARG A 427 9.69 9.87 -6.77
CA ARG A 427 9.47 10.46 -5.42
C ARG A 427 9.41 12.00 -5.43
N ALA A 428 10.15 12.64 -6.35
CA ALA A 428 10.14 14.10 -6.55
C ALA A 428 8.86 14.63 -7.24
N GLU A 429 8.13 13.78 -7.97
CA GLU A 429 6.86 14.13 -8.61
C GLU A 429 5.67 13.95 -7.65
N GLN A 430 5.82 13.16 -6.58
CA GLN A 430 4.75 12.75 -5.68
C GLN A 430 4.68 13.58 -4.39
N SER A 431 3.56 14.27 -4.19
CA SER A 431 3.28 14.98 -2.93
C SER A 431 3.07 14.02 -1.75
N VAL A 432 3.23 14.55 -0.53
CA VAL A 432 2.91 13.80 0.71
C VAL A 432 1.46 13.33 0.72
N ARG A 433 0.52 14.14 0.20
CA ARG A 433 -0.91 13.79 0.11
C ARG A 433 -1.15 12.58 -0.80
N LEU A 434 -0.54 12.57 -1.99
CA LEU A 434 -0.67 11.45 -2.92
C LEU A 434 -0.02 10.18 -2.37
N ARG A 435 1.14 10.30 -1.70
CA ARG A 435 1.81 9.17 -1.03
C ARG A 435 0.97 8.58 0.11
N ARG A 436 0.36 9.43 0.96
CA ARG A 436 -0.60 8.97 1.98
C ARG A 436 -1.84 8.29 1.39
N GLN A 437 -2.38 8.80 0.28
CA GLN A 437 -3.51 8.16 -0.42
C GLN A 437 -3.14 6.77 -0.98
N VAL A 438 -1.92 6.59 -1.49
CA VAL A 438 -1.41 5.26 -1.90
C VAL A 438 -1.34 4.33 -0.70
N ILE A 439 -0.69 4.75 0.40
CA ILE A 439 -0.56 3.94 1.62
C ILE A 439 -1.94 3.51 2.13
N GLN A 440 -2.93 4.42 2.13
CA GLN A 440 -4.31 4.10 2.51
C GLN A 440 -4.93 2.99 1.64
N VAL A 441 -4.93 3.10 0.31
CA VAL A 441 -5.56 2.06 -0.55
C VAL A 441 -4.79 0.74 -0.50
N VAL A 442 -3.47 0.77 -0.32
CA VAL A 442 -2.62 -0.40 -0.12
C VAL A 442 -3.03 -1.17 1.15
N LEU A 443 -3.24 -0.47 2.27
CA LEU A 443 -3.68 -1.08 3.52
C LEU A 443 -5.15 -1.55 3.46
N ASN A 444 -6.04 -0.81 2.80
CA ASN A 444 -7.43 -1.25 2.56
C ASN A 444 -7.48 -2.60 1.82
N GLY A 445 -6.60 -2.78 0.82
CA GLY A 445 -6.45 -4.05 0.10
C GLY A 445 -5.89 -5.18 0.97
N MET A 446 -4.95 -4.88 1.88
CA MET A 446 -4.38 -5.86 2.83
C MET A 446 -5.37 -6.30 3.91
N GLU A 447 -6.38 -5.50 4.25
CA GLU A 447 -7.47 -5.94 5.15
C GLU A 447 -8.49 -6.79 4.39
N SER A 448 -8.91 -6.32 3.22
CA SER A 448 -9.99 -6.93 2.44
C SER A 448 -9.57 -8.27 1.80
N TYR A 449 -8.29 -8.44 1.45
CA TYR A 449 -7.79 -9.64 0.74
C TYR A 449 -6.61 -10.29 1.45
N GLN A 450 -6.86 -11.42 2.11
CA GLN A 450 -5.81 -12.23 2.75
C GLN A 450 -5.01 -13.11 1.77
N GLU A 451 -5.19 -12.89 0.46
CA GLU A 451 -4.51 -13.60 -0.62
C GLU A 451 -3.07 -13.13 -0.83
N VAL A 452 -2.15 -14.09 -0.94
CA VAL A 452 -0.69 -13.87 -1.06
C VAL A 452 -0.33 -12.86 -2.16
N THR A 453 -1.00 -12.87 -3.30
CA THR A 453 -0.71 -11.95 -4.42
C THR A 453 -0.96 -10.48 -4.06
N VAL A 454 -2.14 -10.15 -3.52
CA VAL A 454 -2.47 -8.78 -3.11
C VAL A 454 -1.53 -8.36 -1.98
N GLN A 455 -1.39 -9.21 -0.97
CA GLN A 455 -0.55 -8.96 0.20
C GLN A 455 0.93 -8.71 -0.19
N ARG A 456 1.49 -9.49 -1.13
CA ARG A 456 2.86 -9.31 -1.65
C ARG A 456 3.00 -8.00 -2.42
N ASN A 457 2.06 -7.69 -3.32
CA ASN A 457 2.08 -6.42 -4.08
C ASN A 457 2.00 -5.21 -3.13
N CYS A 458 1.12 -5.28 -2.13
CA CYS A 458 0.96 -4.24 -1.13
C CYS A 458 2.22 -4.06 -0.27
N CYS A 459 2.79 -5.15 0.27
CA CYS A 459 4.03 -5.07 1.04
C CYS A 459 5.21 -4.54 0.21
N LEU A 460 5.36 -4.95 -1.05
CA LEU A 460 6.37 -4.40 -1.97
C LEU A 460 6.15 -2.90 -2.23
N THR A 461 4.89 -2.46 -2.31
CA THR A 461 4.54 -1.04 -2.46
C THR A 461 4.90 -0.25 -1.19
N LEU A 462 4.68 -0.81 0.01
CA LEU A 462 5.09 -0.17 1.28
C LEU A 462 6.62 0.01 1.37
N CYS A 463 7.42 -0.90 0.81
CA CYS A 463 8.88 -0.76 0.75
C CYS A 463 9.40 0.44 -0.08
N ASN A 464 8.56 1.13 -0.86
CA ASN A 464 8.95 2.30 -1.66
C ASN A 464 8.92 3.62 -0.85
N PHE A 465 8.44 3.60 0.39
CA PHE A 465 8.28 4.78 1.26
C PHE A 465 9.35 4.82 2.38
N SER A 466 9.57 5.99 2.99
CA SER A 466 10.36 6.08 4.22
C SER A 466 9.62 5.38 5.36
N ILE A 467 10.29 4.43 6.03
CA ILE A 467 9.78 3.72 7.20
C ILE A 467 10.66 4.09 8.41
N PRO A 468 10.10 4.51 9.55
CA PRO A 468 8.67 4.61 9.87
C PRO A 468 7.97 5.89 9.36
N GLU A 469 8.73 6.93 9.00
CA GLU A 469 8.28 8.33 8.78
C GLU A 469 6.95 8.50 8.01
N GLU A 470 6.78 7.82 6.87
CA GLU A 470 5.59 8.00 6.02
C GLU A 470 4.42 7.10 6.43
N LEU A 471 4.69 6.07 7.24
CA LEU A 471 3.72 5.08 7.71
C LEU A 471 3.20 5.39 9.12
N GLU A 472 3.85 6.31 9.85
CA GLU A 472 3.51 6.79 11.19
C GLU A 472 1.99 7.06 11.37
N PHE A 473 1.37 7.78 10.42
CA PHE A 473 -0.06 8.11 10.45
C PHE A 473 -1.02 6.90 10.37
N GLN A 474 -0.49 5.70 10.13
CA GLN A 474 -1.18 4.41 10.12
C GLN A 474 -0.43 3.34 10.95
N TYR A 475 0.53 3.72 11.80
CA TYR A 475 1.55 2.81 12.35
C TYR A 475 0.97 1.54 13.00
N ARG A 476 -0.04 1.71 13.86
CA ARG A 476 -0.78 0.60 14.49
C ARG A 476 -1.36 -0.37 13.44
N ARG A 477 -2.13 0.15 12.49
CA ARG A 477 -2.81 -0.59 11.42
C ARG A 477 -1.82 -1.38 10.55
N VAL A 478 -0.67 -0.77 10.23
CA VAL A 478 0.41 -1.45 9.49
C VAL A 478 0.95 -2.64 10.29
N ASN A 479 1.26 -2.47 11.58
CA ASN A 479 1.79 -3.54 12.42
C ASN A 479 0.78 -4.68 12.63
N GLU A 480 -0.50 -4.36 12.90
CA GLU A 480 -1.59 -5.34 13.00
C GLU A 480 -1.70 -6.19 11.72
N LEU A 481 -1.60 -5.57 10.53
CA LEU A 481 -1.62 -6.26 9.25
C LEU A 481 -0.39 -7.13 8.98
N LEU A 482 0.82 -6.63 9.27
CA LEU A 482 2.05 -7.40 9.08
C LEU A 482 2.10 -8.60 10.03
N LEU A 483 1.65 -8.46 11.28
CA LEU A 483 1.51 -9.58 12.21
C LEU A 483 0.44 -10.59 11.72
N SER A 484 -0.63 -10.14 11.05
CA SER A 484 -1.61 -11.04 10.42
C SER A 484 -1.02 -11.88 9.27
N ILE A 485 -0.03 -11.35 8.53
CA ILE A 485 0.71 -12.08 7.48
C ILE A 485 1.65 -13.12 8.08
N LEU A 486 2.33 -12.77 9.18
CA LEU A 486 3.35 -13.61 9.83
C LEU A 486 2.77 -14.76 10.66
N ASN A 487 1.44 -14.83 10.84
CA ASN A 487 0.81 -15.87 11.63
C ASN A 487 0.92 -17.28 10.97
N PRO A 488 1.02 -18.37 11.76
CA PRO A 488 1.47 -19.69 11.25
C PRO A 488 0.57 -20.39 10.22
N THR A 489 -0.62 -19.85 9.93
CA THR A 489 -1.52 -20.35 8.89
C THR A 489 -1.04 -20.02 7.47
N ARG A 490 -0.12 -19.06 7.29
CA ARG A 490 0.46 -18.71 5.99
C ARG A 490 1.85 -19.35 5.83
N GLN A 491 2.08 -20.01 4.70
CA GLN A 491 3.31 -20.76 4.42
C GLN A 491 4.12 -20.22 3.24
N ASP A 492 3.76 -19.06 2.68
CA ASP A 492 4.53 -18.42 1.60
C ASP A 492 5.77 -17.69 2.16
N GLU A 493 6.95 -18.23 1.87
CA GLU A 493 8.22 -17.66 2.33
C GLU A 493 8.54 -16.31 1.68
N SER A 494 8.04 -16.08 0.46
CA SER A 494 8.35 -14.88 -0.31
C SER A 494 7.76 -13.63 0.34
N ILE A 495 6.52 -13.73 0.83
CA ILE A 495 5.87 -12.66 1.58
C ILE A 495 6.32 -12.62 3.05
N GLN A 496 6.55 -13.76 3.69
CA GLN A 496 7.06 -13.81 5.07
C GLN A 496 8.36 -13.00 5.20
N ARG A 497 9.29 -13.15 4.26
CA ARG A 497 10.54 -12.37 4.22
C ARG A 497 10.31 -10.86 4.10
N ILE A 498 9.34 -10.43 3.29
CA ILE A 498 9.02 -9.00 3.11
C ILE A 498 8.34 -8.46 4.39
N ALA A 499 7.43 -9.22 4.99
CA ALA A 499 6.73 -8.81 6.20
C ALA A 499 7.67 -8.71 7.42
N VAL A 500 8.59 -9.65 7.63
CA VAL A 500 9.61 -9.52 8.70
C VAL A 500 10.55 -8.34 8.43
N HIS A 501 10.93 -8.08 7.17
CA HIS A 501 11.73 -6.91 6.82
C HIS A 501 11.03 -5.58 7.16
N LEU A 502 9.75 -5.44 6.78
CA LEU A 502 8.92 -4.29 7.12
C LEU A 502 8.75 -4.13 8.64
N CYS A 503 8.47 -5.22 9.37
CA CYS A 503 8.42 -5.22 10.84
C CYS A 503 9.73 -4.71 11.46
N ASN A 504 10.89 -5.22 11.02
CA ASN A 504 12.19 -4.82 11.55
C ASN A 504 12.49 -3.34 11.29
N ALA A 505 12.06 -2.79 10.15
CA ALA A 505 12.17 -1.36 9.86
C ALA A 505 11.24 -0.51 10.75
N LEU A 506 9.99 -0.94 10.95
CA LEU A 506 8.99 -0.23 11.75
C LEU A 506 9.35 -0.11 13.24
N VAL A 507 10.04 -1.09 13.83
CA VAL A 507 10.45 -1.03 15.25
C VAL A 507 11.81 -0.35 15.48
N CYS A 508 12.55 -0.01 14.41
CA CYS A 508 13.94 0.45 14.52
C CYS A 508 14.10 1.93 14.93
N GLN A 509 13.06 2.76 14.75
CA GLN A 509 13.17 4.22 14.89
C GLN A 509 11.92 4.88 15.53
N VAL A 510 11.15 4.12 16.31
CA VAL A 510 9.99 4.65 17.05
C VAL A 510 10.32 4.88 18.53
N ASP A 511 9.48 5.68 19.18
CA ASP A 511 9.48 5.86 20.64
C ASP A 511 9.05 4.59 21.40
N ASN A 512 9.22 4.65 22.72
CA ASN A 512 8.99 3.49 23.59
C ASN A 512 7.49 3.18 23.78
N ASP A 513 6.59 4.17 23.67
CA ASP A 513 5.13 3.95 23.69
C ASP A 513 4.70 3.09 22.49
N HIS A 514 5.23 3.38 21.30
CA HIS A 514 5.01 2.57 20.10
C HIS A 514 5.64 1.17 20.19
N LYS A 515 6.87 1.03 20.74
CA LYS A 515 7.49 -0.28 21.00
C LYS A 515 6.64 -1.13 21.95
N GLU A 516 6.14 -0.55 23.03
CA GLU A 516 5.25 -1.24 23.99
C GLU A 516 3.92 -1.64 23.34
N ALA A 517 3.29 -0.73 22.60
CA ALA A 517 2.01 -1.00 21.94
C ALA A 517 2.13 -2.17 20.95
N VAL A 518 3.19 -2.21 20.13
CA VAL A 518 3.44 -3.31 19.19
C VAL A 518 3.85 -4.61 19.91
N GLY A 519 4.58 -4.52 21.02
CA GLY A 519 4.82 -5.65 21.92
C GLY A 519 3.51 -6.28 22.42
N LYS A 520 2.60 -5.43 22.91
CA LYS A 520 1.26 -5.77 23.42
C LYS A 520 0.31 -6.29 22.33
N MET A 521 0.58 -6.05 21.04
CA MET A 521 -0.06 -6.72 19.89
C MET A 521 0.45 -8.15 19.64
N GLY A 522 1.42 -8.65 20.41
CA GLY A 522 1.97 -10.01 20.27
C GLY A 522 3.16 -10.14 19.31
N PHE A 523 3.83 -9.02 18.98
CA PHE A 523 4.99 -9.01 18.08
C PHE A 523 6.14 -9.90 18.57
N VAL A 524 6.51 -9.78 19.86
CA VAL A 524 7.58 -10.57 20.49
C VAL A 524 7.31 -12.08 20.34
N VAL A 525 6.09 -12.50 20.68
CA VAL A 525 5.63 -13.90 20.56
C VAL A 525 5.65 -14.38 19.11
N THR A 526 5.34 -13.51 18.15
CA THR A 526 5.31 -13.83 16.72
C THR A 526 6.72 -14.06 16.17
N MET A 527 7.67 -13.17 16.46
CA MET A 527 9.07 -13.33 16.04
C MET A 527 9.73 -14.56 16.67
N LEU A 528 9.47 -14.85 17.96
CA LEU A 528 9.97 -16.06 18.62
C LEU A 528 9.41 -17.35 17.98
N LYS A 529 8.13 -17.38 17.56
CA LYS A 529 7.56 -18.51 16.80
C LYS A 529 8.22 -18.69 15.43
N LEU A 530 8.54 -17.61 14.72
CA LEU A 530 9.25 -17.67 13.43
C LEU A 530 10.67 -18.23 13.59
N ILE A 531 11.41 -17.73 14.59
CA ILE A 531 12.73 -18.25 14.97
C ILE A 531 12.66 -19.73 15.34
N GLN A 532 11.69 -20.12 16.17
CA GLN A 532 11.48 -21.52 16.56
C GLN A 532 11.21 -22.41 15.35
N LYS A 533 10.36 -21.99 14.39
CA LYS A 533 10.11 -22.73 13.15
C LYS A 533 11.41 -22.89 12.35
N LYS A 534 12.07 -21.78 12.03
CA LYS A 534 13.29 -21.78 11.20
C LYS A 534 14.45 -22.57 11.85
N LEU A 535 14.54 -22.58 13.18
CA LEU A 535 15.46 -23.42 13.95
C LEU A 535 15.13 -24.93 13.84
N LEU A 536 13.85 -25.31 13.96
CA LEU A 536 13.41 -26.70 13.75
C LEU A 536 13.65 -27.18 12.30
N ASP A 537 13.43 -26.29 11.34
CA ASP A 537 13.72 -26.51 9.91
C ASP A 537 15.24 -26.52 9.60
N LYS A 538 16.10 -26.16 10.58
CA LYS A 538 17.56 -25.97 10.46
C LYS A 538 17.99 -24.92 9.42
N ILE A 539 17.17 -23.89 9.23
CA ILE A 539 17.39 -22.80 8.27
C ILE A 539 17.76 -21.52 9.03
N CYS A 540 19.01 -21.08 8.90
CA CYS A 540 19.41 -19.70 9.26
C CYS A 540 19.46 -18.84 7.99
N ASP A 541 18.30 -18.27 7.65
CA ASP A 541 18.13 -17.32 6.56
C ASP A 541 17.89 -15.88 7.07
N GLN A 542 17.68 -14.96 6.14
CA GLN A 542 17.41 -13.56 6.46
C GLN A 542 16.10 -13.36 7.25
N VAL A 543 15.16 -14.32 7.23
CA VAL A 543 13.94 -14.25 8.06
C VAL A 543 14.30 -14.46 9.52
N MET A 544 15.17 -15.42 9.84
CA MET A 544 15.70 -15.60 11.20
C MET A 544 16.54 -14.40 11.64
N GLU A 545 17.47 -13.93 10.80
CA GLU A 545 18.38 -12.82 11.11
C GLU A 545 17.63 -11.50 11.34
N PHE A 546 16.61 -11.19 10.53
CA PHE A 546 15.73 -10.04 10.75
C PHE A 546 14.76 -10.22 11.92
N SER A 547 14.30 -11.44 12.23
CA SER A 547 13.44 -11.69 13.41
C SER A 547 14.19 -11.37 14.71
N TRP A 548 15.46 -11.77 14.82
CA TRP A 548 16.31 -11.40 15.95
C TRP A 548 16.67 -9.91 15.97
N SER A 549 16.95 -9.28 14.82
CA SER A 549 17.13 -7.81 14.73
C SER A 549 15.86 -7.05 15.18
N ALA A 550 14.68 -7.55 14.85
CA ALA A 550 13.41 -6.94 15.23
C ALA A 550 13.13 -7.11 16.74
N LEU A 551 13.45 -8.28 17.31
CA LEU A 551 13.37 -8.52 18.75
C LEU A 551 14.36 -7.66 19.55
N TRP A 552 15.58 -7.45 19.05
CA TRP A 552 16.55 -6.53 19.66
C TRP A 552 16.01 -5.09 19.67
N ASN A 553 15.54 -4.59 18.52
CA ASN A 553 14.96 -3.25 18.40
C ASN A 553 13.70 -3.03 19.28
N ILE A 554 12.85 -4.04 19.46
CA ILE A 554 11.61 -3.91 20.26
C ILE A 554 11.82 -4.20 21.77
N THR A 555 13.00 -4.66 22.20
CA THR A 555 13.35 -4.82 23.63
C THR A 555 14.20 -3.65 24.16
N ASP A 556 14.80 -2.89 23.26
CA ASP A 556 15.50 -1.62 23.54
C ASP A 556 14.64 -0.68 24.39
N GLU A 557 15.17 -0.26 25.54
CA GLU A 557 14.54 0.61 26.54
C GLU A 557 13.13 0.19 27.05
N THR A 558 12.70 -1.08 26.86
CA THR A 558 11.31 -1.52 27.13
C THR A 558 11.21 -2.78 28.01
N PRO A 559 11.13 -2.63 29.35
CA PRO A 559 11.10 -3.75 30.31
C PRO A 559 10.00 -4.79 30.06
N ASP A 560 8.77 -4.35 29.73
CA ASP A 560 7.65 -5.24 29.37
C ASP A 560 8.02 -6.22 28.24
N ASN A 561 8.72 -5.72 27.21
CA ASN A 561 9.10 -6.53 26.05
C ASN A 561 10.26 -7.47 26.38
N CYS A 562 11.21 -7.04 27.23
CA CYS A 562 12.25 -7.91 27.79
C CYS A 562 11.64 -9.04 28.62
N GLU A 563 10.62 -8.77 29.44
CA GLU A 563 9.94 -9.81 30.22
C GLU A 563 9.17 -10.78 29.31
N MET A 564 8.46 -10.27 28.29
CA MET A 564 7.82 -11.12 27.28
C MET A 564 8.82 -12.04 26.58
N PHE A 565 10.02 -11.56 26.22
CA PHE A 565 11.05 -12.40 25.61
C PHE A 565 11.42 -13.59 26.50
N LEU A 566 11.60 -13.37 27.80
CA LEU A 566 11.90 -14.43 28.78
C LEU A 566 10.72 -15.40 28.94
N ASN A 567 9.54 -14.87 29.22
CA ASN A 567 8.31 -15.63 29.47
C ASN A 567 7.92 -16.54 28.28
N PHE A 568 8.24 -16.15 27.04
CA PHE A 568 7.99 -16.94 25.84
C PHE A 568 9.18 -17.81 25.36
N ASN A 569 10.04 -18.25 26.29
CA ASN A 569 11.18 -19.17 26.08
C ASN A 569 12.32 -18.62 25.21
N GLY A 570 12.47 -17.30 25.06
CA GLY A 570 13.52 -16.68 24.24
C GLY A 570 14.93 -17.12 24.62
N MET A 571 15.20 -17.31 25.92
CA MET A 571 16.48 -17.83 26.44
C MET A 571 16.82 -19.23 25.92
N LYS A 572 15.82 -20.10 25.77
CA LYS A 572 16.04 -21.44 25.21
C LYS A 572 16.34 -21.35 23.72
N LEU A 573 15.58 -20.55 22.98
CA LEU A 573 15.78 -20.34 21.55
C LEU A 573 17.16 -19.74 21.25
N PHE A 574 17.66 -18.83 22.09
CA PHE A 574 19.04 -18.34 22.04
C PHE A 574 20.07 -19.49 22.14
N LEU A 575 19.97 -20.32 23.20
CA LEU A 575 20.91 -21.41 23.46
C LEU A 575 20.88 -22.49 22.36
N ASP A 576 19.69 -22.82 21.86
CA ASP A 576 19.53 -23.79 20.77
C ASP A 576 20.03 -23.21 19.42
N CYS A 577 19.78 -21.92 19.11
CA CYS A 577 20.31 -21.25 17.92
C CYS A 577 21.84 -21.16 17.92
N LEU A 578 22.46 -20.74 19.04
CA LEU A 578 23.91 -20.63 19.19
C LEU A 578 24.61 -21.98 18.98
N LYS A 579 23.95 -23.08 19.36
CA LYS A 579 24.43 -24.46 19.21
C LYS A 579 24.29 -25.00 17.78
N GLU A 580 23.20 -24.67 17.08
CA GLU A 580 22.93 -25.15 15.73
C GLU A 580 23.68 -24.33 14.65
N PHE A 581 23.92 -23.05 14.89
CA PHE A 581 24.46 -22.12 13.88
C PHE A 581 25.78 -21.41 14.27
N PRO A 582 26.81 -22.09 14.81
CA PRO A 582 27.99 -21.46 15.43
C PRO A 582 28.85 -20.55 14.50
N GLU A 583 28.68 -20.65 13.18
CA GLU A 583 29.39 -19.80 12.21
C GLU A 583 28.64 -18.50 11.86
N LYS A 584 27.40 -18.30 12.33
CA LYS A 584 26.52 -17.19 11.93
C LYS A 584 26.70 -15.95 12.80
N GLN A 585 27.79 -15.23 12.59
CA GLN A 585 28.17 -14.11 13.47
C GLN A 585 27.19 -12.93 13.48
N GLU A 586 26.47 -12.64 12.39
CA GLU A 586 25.40 -11.62 12.39
C GLU A 586 24.19 -12.05 13.24
N LEU A 587 23.80 -13.33 13.17
CA LEU A 587 22.79 -13.91 14.06
C LEU A 587 23.21 -13.76 15.52
N HIS A 588 24.47 -14.13 15.83
CA HIS A 588 25.04 -14.01 17.17
C HIS A 588 25.04 -12.57 17.68
N ARG A 589 25.44 -11.60 16.86
CA ARG A 589 25.43 -10.17 17.20
C ARG A 589 24.02 -9.68 17.56
N ASN A 590 23.02 -9.98 16.73
CA ASN A 590 21.63 -9.57 16.97
C ASN A 590 21.05 -10.25 18.24
N MET A 591 21.39 -11.53 18.47
CA MET A 591 21.02 -12.26 19.68
C MET A 591 21.67 -11.70 20.97
N LEU A 592 22.95 -11.35 20.91
CA LEU A 592 23.71 -10.83 22.06
C LEU A 592 23.30 -9.39 22.40
N GLY A 593 23.00 -8.56 21.39
CA GLY A 593 22.46 -7.21 21.59
C GLY A 593 21.15 -7.23 22.39
N LEU A 594 20.20 -8.08 21.99
CA LEU A 594 18.94 -8.30 22.73
C LEU A 594 19.19 -8.67 24.20
N LEU A 595 20.11 -9.61 24.44
CA LEU A 595 20.42 -10.04 25.81
C LEU A 595 21.14 -8.97 26.64
N GLY A 596 21.80 -8.00 25.99
CA GLY A 596 22.22 -6.74 26.61
C GLY A 596 21.04 -6.00 27.20
N ASN A 597 20.06 -5.65 26.36
CA ASN A 597 18.84 -4.93 26.75
C ASN A 597 18.08 -5.65 27.88
N VAL A 598 18.01 -6.99 27.86
CA VAL A 598 17.39 -7.78 28.94
C VAL A 598 18.21 -7.75 30.24
N ALA A 599 19.54 -7.76 30.16
CA ALA A 599 20.42 -7.69 31.33
C ALA A 599 20.47 -6.29 31.97
N GLU A 600 20.16 -5.23 31.23
CA GLU A 600 20.00 -3.88 31.80
C GLU A 600 18.80 -3.78 32.77
N VAL A 601 17.76 -4.59 32.57
CA VAL A 601 16.57 -4.62 33.44
C VAL A 601 16.89 -5.39 34.74
N LYS A 602 16.91 -4.68 35.87
CA LYS A 602 17.31 -5.24 37.16
C LYS A 602 16.41 -6.39 37.61
N GLU A 603 15.12 -6.27 37.38
CA GLU A 603 14.09 -7.19 37.83
C GLU A 603 14.14 -8.53 37.05
N LEU A 604 14.80 -8.54 35.88
CA LEU A 604 14.92 -9.70 34.99
C LEU A 604 16.27 -10.43 35.12
N ARG A 605 17.33 -9.77 35.59
CA ARG A 605 18.65 -10.41 35.81
C ARG A 605 18.62 -11.71 36.64
N PRO A 606 17.76 -11.88 37.67
CA PRO A 606 17.61 -13.17 38.35
C PRO A 606 17.19 -14.35 37.45
N GLN A 607 16.48 -14.09 36.34
CA GLN A 607 16.10 -15.13 35.38
C GLN A 607 17.27 -15.53 34.45
N LEU A 608 18.27 -14.65 34.28
CA LEU A 608 19.50 -14.93 33.54
C LEU A 608 20.49 -15.77 34.37
N MET A 609 20.35 -15.77 35.71
CA MET A 609 21.24 -16.42 36.67
C MET A 609 21.08 -17.96 36.66
N THR A 610 21.50 -18.60 35.57
CA THR A 610 21.48 -20.06 35.41
C THR A 610 22.85 -20.59 35.00
N SER A 611 23.24 -21.75 35.54
CA SER A 611 24.55 -22.38 35.29
C SER A 611 24.85 -22.54 33.80
N GLN A 612 23.86 -22.97 33.00
CA GLN A 612 24.02 -23.13 31.55
C GLN A 612 24.25 -21.78 30.84
N PHE A 613 23.49 -20.74 31.17
CA PHE A 613 23.62 -19.43 30.54
C PHE A 613 24.94 -18.75 30.87
N ILE A 614 25.31 -18.72 32.15
CA ILE A 614 26.57 -18.12 32.60
C ILE A 614 27.77 -18.90 32.04
N SER A 615 27.71 -20.24 31.97
CA SER A 615 28.75 -21.05 31.30
C SER A 615 28.93 -20.67 29.83
N VAL A 616 27.83 -20.50 29.09
CA VAL A 616 27.87 -20.10 27.68
C VAL A 616 28.47 -18.71 27.51
N PHE A 617 28.01 -17.72 28.27
CA PHE A 617 28.54 -16.35 28.20
C PHE A 617 30.01 -16.27 28.64
N SER A 618 30.40 -17.03 29.67
CA SER A 618 31.78 -17.16 30.15
C SER A 618 32.73 -17.75 29.10
N ASN A 619 32.24 -18.65 28.23
CA ASN A 619 33.00 -19.18 27.10
C ASN A 619 33.02 -18.24 25.88
N LEU A 620 31.97 -17.44 25.67
CA LEU A 620 31.94 -16.43 24.59
C LEU A 620 32.96 -15.30 24.80
N LEU A 621 33.44 -15.06 26.03
CA LEU A 621 34.51 -14.12 26.34
C LEU A 621 35.83 -14.41 25.59
N GLU A 622 36.12 -15.68 25.28
CA GLU A 622 37.32 -16.09 24.54
C GLU A 622 37.13 -16.02 23.01
N SER A 623 35.92 -15.68 22.54
CA SER A 623 35.60 -15.62 21.12
C SER A 623 36.33 -14.46 20.41
N LYS A 624 36.91 -14.81 19.26
CA LYS A 624 37.57 -13.89 18.31
C LYS A 624 36.77 -13.75 17.01
N ALA A 625 35.50 -14.16 17.03
CA ALA A 625 34.59 -14.08 15.90
C ALA A 625 33.99 -12.66 15.77
N ASP A 626 33.89 -12.17 14.53
CA ASP A 626 33.62 -10.75 14.22
C ASP A 626 34.54 -9.79 15.01
N GLY A 627 35.83 -10.13 15.08
CA GLY A 627 36.85 -9.37 15.82
C GLY A 627 36.72 -9.53 17.33
N ILE A 628 36.18 -8.51 17.99
CA ILE A 628 35.90 -8.51 19.44
C ILE A 628 34.40 -8.39 19.75
N GLU A 629 33.51 -8.34 18.74
CA GLU A 629 32.08 -8.07 18.99
C GLU A 629 31.43 -9.12 19.88
N VAL A 630 31.64 -10.41 19.60
CA VAL A 630 31.00 -11.50 20.35
C VAL A 630 31.45 -11.51 21.81
N SER A 631 32.76 -11.35 22.06
CA SER A 631 33.33 -11.31 23.41
C SER A 631 33.03 -10.02 24.16
N TYR A 632 32.99 -8.86 23.49
CA TYR A 632 32.59 -7.58 24.07
C TYR A 632 31.14 -7.60 24.55
N ASN A 633 30.19 -8.03 23.70
CA ASN A 633 28.77 -8.04 24.04
C ASN A 633 28.46 -9.10 25.11
N ALA A 634 29.12 -10.26 25.07
CA ALA A 634 29.04 -11.24 26.17
C ALA A 634 29.56 -10.68 27.50
N CYS A 635 30.67 -9.94 27.48
CA CYS A 635 31.20 -9.26 28.66
C CYS A 635 30.28 -8.13 29.16
N GLY A 636 29.52 -7.47 28.29
CA GLY A 636 28.51 -6.50 28.68
C GLY A 636 27.38 -7.12 29.50
N VAL A 637 26.74 -8.18 28.97
CA VAL A 637 25.71 -8.95 29.69
C VAL A 637 26.23 -9.43 31.05
N LEU A 638 27.43 -10.01 31.09
CA LEU A 638 28.05 -10.43 32.35
C LEU A 638 28.38 -9.25 33.27
N SER A 639 28.73 -8.07 32.75
CA SER A 639 28.99 -6.87 33.56
C SER A 639 27.73 -6.35 34.24
N HIS A 640 26.58 -6.40 33.57
CA HIS A 640 25.29 -6.12 34.19
C HIS A 640 24.91 -7.18 35.23
N ILE A 641 25.14 -8.47 34.98
CA ILE A 641 24.87 -9.52 35.98
C ILE A 641 25.78 -9.39 37.22
N MET A 642 27.08 -9.19 37.02
CA MET A 642 28.07 -9.01 38.09
C MET A 642 27.81 -7.76 38.96
N PHE A 643 27.11 -6.75 38.43
CA PHE A 643 26.81 -5.50 39.13
C PHE A 643 25.86 -5.66 40.33
N ASP A 644 25.01 -6.70 40.37
CA ASP A 644 24.21 -6.99 41.58
C ASP A 644 25.04 -7.60 42.73
N GLY A 645 26.30 -7.96 42.47
CA GLY A 645 27.24 -8.40 43.50
C GLY A 645 27.11 -9.88 43.92
N PRO A 646 27.88 -10.30 44.94
CA PRO A 646 27.98 -11.71 45.32
C PRO A 646 26.67 -12.33 45.82
N GLU A 647 25.82 -11.58 46.52
CA GLU A 647 24.56 -12.08 47.09
C GLU A 647 23.53 -12.47 46.02
N ALA A 648 23.64 -11.91 44.80
CA ALA A 648 22.79 -12.25 43.67
C ALA A 648 23.29 -13.46 42.86
N TRP A 649 24.50 -13.98 43.14
CA TRP A 649 25.12 -15.08 42.38
C TRP A 649 24.57 -16.45 42.83
N GLY A 650 23.31 -16.71 42.49
CA GLY A 650 22.55 -17.90 42.92
C GLY A 650 22.97 -19.25 42.32
N ILE A 651 24.16 -19.37 41.73
CA ILE A 651 24.66 -20.61 41.10
C ILE A 651 26.01 -21.04 41.68
N CYS A 652 26.22 -22.35 41.78
CA CYS A 652 27.49 -22.91 42.26
C CYS A 652 28.56 -22.96 41.16
N GLU A 653 28.15 -23.17 39.90
CA GLU A 653 29.03 -23.46 38.76
C GLU A 653 28.56 -22.68 37.51
N PRO A 654 29.43 -21.89 36.85
CA PRO A 654 30.79 -21.55 37.29
C PRO A 654 30.78 -20.62 38.52
N PRO A 655 31.84 -20.64 39.36
CA PRO A 655 32.00 -19.68 40.45
C PRO A 655 32.07 -18.24 39.95
N ARG A 656 31.63 -17.29 40.78
CA ARG A 656 31.63 -15.85 40.43
C ARG A 656 33.05 -15.35 40.13
N GLU A 657 34.01 -15.82 40.91
CA GLU A 657 35.42 -15.46 40.84
C GLU A 657 36.05 -15.90 39.52
N GLU A 658 35.73 -17.11 39.03
CA GLU A 658 36.24 -17.60 37.74
C GLU A 658 35.73 -16.75 36.58
N VAL A 659 34.44 -16.38 36.61
CA VAL A 659 33.86 -15.51 35.58
C VAL A 659 34.43 -14.08 35.67
N GLU A 660 34.67 -13.54 36.87
CA GLU A 660 35.34 -12.25 37.05
C GLU A 660 36.78 -12.27 36.50
N GLU A 661 37.54 -13.34 36.71
CA GLU A 661 38.90 -13.50 36.13
C GLU A 661 38.88 -13.64 34.61
N ARG A 662 37.98 -14.46 34.05
CA ARG A 662 37.82 -14.60 32.58
C ARG A 662 37.41 -13.29 31.92
N MET A 663 36.47 -12.54 32.52
CA MET A 663 36.08 -11.21 32.04
C MET A 663 37.27 -10.24 32.04
N TRP A 664 38.07 -10.26 33.12
CA TRP A 664 39.26 -9.42 33.21
C TRP A 664 40.30 -9.76 32.12
N ALA A 665 40.58 -11.04 31.89
CA ALA A 665 41.47 -11.51 30.83
C ALA A 665 40.96 -11.13 29.43
N ALA A 666 39.65 -11.22 29.17
CA ALA A 666 39.05 -10.81 27.91
C ALA A 666 39.22 -9.30 27.66
N ILE A 667 38.86 -8.45 28.62
CA ILE A 667 38.97 -6.98 28.48
C ILE A 667 40.43 -6.55 28.27
N GLN A 668 41.38 -7.19 28.95
CA GLN A 668 42.82 -6.95 28.75
C GLN A 668 43.36 -7.42 27.39
N SER A 669 42.66 -8.33 26.69
CA SER A 669 43.08 -8.86 25.39
C SER A 669 42.68 -7.98 24.19
N TRP A 670 41.72 -7.07 24.36
CA TRP A 670 41.18 -6.25 23.28
C TRP A 670 42.06 -5.00 23.02
N ASP A 671 42.46 -4.77 21.76
CA ASP A 671 43.05 -3.48 21.37
C ASP A 671 42.01 -2.37 21.54
N ILE A 672 42.37 -1.31 22.27
CA ILE A 672 41.52 -0.15 22.50
C ILE A 672 41.17 0.60 21.20
N ASN A 673 41.96 0.46 20.15
CA ASN A 673 41.72 1.06 18.83
C ASN A 673 40.86 0.16 17.92
N SER A 674 40.39 -1.00 18.42
CA SER A 674 39.50 -1.89 17.69
C SER A 674 38.27 -1.12 17.20
N ARG A 675 38.14 -0.99 15.88
CA ARG A 675 36.89 -0.52 15.27
C ARG A 675 35.82 -1.57 15.53
N ARG A 676 34.81 -1.18 16.28
CA ARG A 676 33.62 -1.97 16.57
C ARG A 676 32.47 -1.58 15.64
N ASN A 677 31.67 -2.57 15.26
CA ASN A 677 30.38 -2.38 14.58
C ASN A 677 29.32 -2.06 15.64
N ILE A 678 29.42 -0.87 16.24
CA ILE A 678 28.62 -0.40 17.39
C ILE A 678 27.18 -0.11 16.92
N ASN A 679 26.42 -1.17 16.72
CA ASN A 679 25.17 -1.18 15.96
C ASN A 679 23.93 -0.62 16.69
N TYR A 680 23.99 0.64 17.09
CA TYR A 680 22.83 1.48 17.39
C TYR A 680 22.64 2.48 16.23
N ARG A 681 21.48 2.52 15.56
CA ARG A 681 21.38 3.18 14.24
C ARG A 681 21.14 4.71 14.34
N LEU A 682 21.88 5.47 13.53
CA LEU A 682 21.95 6.94 13.53
C LEU A 682 20.75 7.61 12.82
N TRP A 683 20.51 8.87 13.18
CA TRP A 683 19.99 9.96 12.32
C TRP A 683 20.71 10.02 10.96
N ASP A 684 20.00 10.48 9.93
CA ASP A 684 20.55 11.28 8.84
C ASP A 684 19.71 12.57 8.81
N HIS A 685 20.33 13.74 9.02
CA HIS A 685 19.61 14.92 9.50
C HIS A 685 19.70 16.14 8.56
N ASP A 686 19.27 15.98 7.30
CA ASP A 686 18.92 17.15 6.45
C ASP A 686 17.57 17.73 6.89
N SER A 687 17.57 18.40 8.04
CA SER A 687 16.41 19.08 8.58
C SER A 687 16.85 20.33 9.34
N ARG A 688 16.61 21.49 8.72
CA ARG A 688 16.91 22.81 9.28
C ARG A 688 16.01 23.04 10.49
N GLY A 689 16.58 22.91 11.69
CA GLY A 689 15.81 22.96 12.93
C GLY A 689 15.06 24.28 13.16
N PRO A 690 13.83 24.25 13.69
CA PRO A 690 13.21 25.42 14.29
C PRO A 690 13.83 25.67 15.66
N ALA A 691 14.34 26.88 15.91
CA ALA A 691 14.71 27.30 17.25
C ALA A 691 13.44 27.56 18.09
N GLU A 692 13.49 27.22 19.39
CA GLU A 692 12.36 27.39 20.30
C GLU A 692 12.01 28.88 20.55
N GLY A 693 10.72 29.16 20.76
CA GLY A 693 10.25 30.50 21.11
C GLY A 693 8.75 30.53 21.38
N HIS A 694 8.35 30.68 22.66
CA HIS A 694 6.94 30.75 23.03
C HIS A 694 6.25 32.06 22.60
N HIS A 695 4.93 31.93 22.35
CA HIS A 695 3.87 32.95 22.39
C HIS A 695 3.65 33.95 21.22
N LYS A 696 2.37 34.01 20.81
CA LYS A 696 1.55 35.18 20.40
C LYS A 696 1.70 35.77 18.98
N SER A 697 0.79 35.28 18.11
CA SER A 697 -0.26 36.05 17.40
C SER A 697 0.04 37.03 16.24
N HIS A 698 -0.84 36.95 15.22
CA HIS A 698 -1.18 37.92 14.16
C HIS A 698 -0.26 38.14 12.93
N PHE A 699 -0.87 37.93 11.74
CA PHE A 699 -0.74 38.66 10.46
C PHE A 699 0.56 39.44 10.11
N HIS A 700 1.20 39.12 8.97
CA HIS A 700 1.07 39.96 7.74
C HIS A 700 1.65 39.30 6.46
N PHE A 701 1.67 40.05 5.34
CA PHE A 701 1.82 39.62 3.94
C PHE A 701 3.20 39.99 3.32
N SER A 702 3.73 39.12 2.44
CA SER A 702 4.52 39.41 1.21
C SER A 702 5.90 40.12 1.29
N ARG A 703 6.94 39.56 0.62
CA ARG A 703 7.42 40.02 -0.72
C ARG A 703 8.71 39.32 -1.25
N TYR A 704 8.66 38.94 -2.54
CA TYR A 704 9.70 38.94 -3.61
C TYR A 704 11.14 38.36 -3.45
N PHE A 705 11.42 37.34 -4.29
CA PHE A 705 12.54 37.20 -5.25
C PHE A 705 13.98 37.65 -4.90
N SER A 706 14.94 36.72 -5.04
CA SER A 706 16.09 36.85 -5.96
C SER A 706 16.79 35.49 -6.25
N LEU A 707 17.35 35.38 -7.45
CA LEU A 707 18.11 34.28 -8.08
C LEU A 707 18.97 34.93 -9.21
N PRO A 708 19.97 34.28 -9.85
CA PRO A 708 20.70 33.02 -9.61
C PRO A 708 22.25 33.35 -9.54
N PRO A 709 23.27 32.60 -10.06
CA PRO A 709 23.31 31.23 -10.62
C PRO A 709 24.54 30.31 -10.32
N GLN A 710 24.35 29.04 -10.73
CA GLN A 710 25.31 28.13 -11.40
C GLN A 710 26.26 27.17 -10.64
N ASN A 711 26.13 25.91 -11.08
CA ASN A 711 27.17 24.88 -11.30
C ASN A 711 27.91 24.24 -10.11
N GLN A 712 27.43 23.06 -9.70
CA GLN A 712 28.23 21.84 -9.86
C GLN A 712 27.35 20.59 -10.07
N LEU A 713 27.88 19.62 -10.82
CA LEU A 713 27.25 18.31 -11.06
C LEU A 713 27.86 17.28 -10.11
N ALA A 714 27.01 16.47 -9.47
CA ALA A 714 27.41 15.32 -8.65
C ALA A 714 26.60 14.07 -9.07
N PRO A 715 27.16 12.85 -8.92
CA PRO A 715 26.54 11.62 -9.44
C PRO A 715 25.39 11.10 -8.56
N PRO A 716 24.52 10.22 -9.10
CA PRO A 716 23.54 9.50 -8.29
C PRO A 716 24.23 8.55 -7.29
N CYS A 717 23.72 8.52 -6.05
CA CYS A 717 24.21 7.64 -4.99
C CYS A 717 23.64 6.21 -5.16
N PRO A 718 24.47 5.15 -5.14
CA PRO A 718 24.00 3.78 -5.26
C PRO A 718 23.51 3.21 -3.92
N ARG A 719 22.19 3.20 -3.69
CA ARG A 719 21.60 2.44 -2.56
C ARG A 719 21.23 1.01 -2.98
N ALA A 720 21.93 0.04 -2.37
CA ALA A 720 21.65 -1.40 -2.26
C ALA A 720 21.15 -2.19 -3.50
N PRO A 721 21.83 -3.29 -3.93
CA PRO A 721 21.38 -4.15 -5.05
C PRO A 721 20.13 -5.00 -4.74
N PHE A 722 19.45 -4.78 -3.61
CA PHE A 722 18.49 -5.70 -3.01
C PHE A 722 17.18 -5.89 -3.81
N LEU A 723 16.67 -4.81 -4.42
CA LEU A 723 15.49 -4.86 -5.30
C LEU A 723 15.70 -5.82 -6.48
N HIS A 724 16.92 -5.87 -7.02
CA HIS A 724 17.21 -6.63 -8.24
C HIS A 724 17.12 -8.16 -8.06
N HIS A 725 17.23 -8.68 -6.83
CA HIS A 725 16.99 -10.09 -6.53
C HIS A 725 15.51 -10.42 -6.22
N LEU A 726 14.71 -9.46 -5.75
CA LEU A 726 13.27 -9.65 -5.51
C LEU A 726 12.44 -9.63 -6.81
N ILE A 727 12.94 -8.97 -7.85
CA ILE A 727 12.30 -8.86 -9.17
C ILE A 727 12.30 -10.18 -9.96
N CYS A 728 13.24 -11.10 -9.69
CA CYS A 728 13.46 -12.32 -10.49
C CYS A 728 12.48 -13.49 -10.23
N VAL A 729 11.32 -13.26 -9.59
CA VAL A 729 10.24 -14.26 -9.50
C VAL A 729 8.90 -13.63 -9.90
N ALA A 730 8.71 -13.53 -11.22
CA ALA A 730 7.40 -13.31 -11.85
C ALA A 730 6.61 -14.63 -11.87
N PRO A 731 5.26 -14.60 -11.82
CA PRO A 731 4.46 -15.81 -11.76
C PRO A 731 4.50 -16.59 -13.09
N ALA A 732 4.52 -17.92 -13.00
CA ALA A 732 4.19 -18.78 -14.13
C ALA A 732 2.72 -18.57 -14.55
N SER A 733 2.45 -18.53 -15.84
CA SER A 733 1.14 -18.26 -16.41
C SER A 733 0.09 -19.30 -16.01
N LEU A 734 -1.11 -18.83 -15.65
CA LEU A 734 -2.30 -19.66 -15.48
C LEU A 734 -2.59 -20.49 -16.76
N PRO A 735 -2.86 -21.80 -16.66
CA PRO A 735 -3.22 -22.62 -17.81
C PRO A 735 -4.68 -22.38 -18.23
N HIS A 736 -4.94 -22.33 -19.54
CA HIS A 736 -6.30 -22.27 -20.08
C HIS A 736 -7.06 -23.59 -19.85
N PRO A 737 -8.30 -23.56 -19.31
CA PRO A 737 -9.20 -24.71 -19.32
C PRO A 737 -10.06 -24.71 -20.59
N CYS A 738 -9.81 -25.66 -21.50
CA CYS A 738 -10.67 -25.93 -22.65
C CYS A 738 -10.55 -27.39 -23.12
N ALA A 739 -11.67 -27.90 -23.67
CA ALA A 739 -11.84 -29.21 -24.31
C ALA A 739 -11.74 -30.48 -23.43
N GLY A 740 -12.88 -31.15 -23.32
CA GLY A 740 -13.01 -32.60 -23.38
C GLY A 740 -14.34 -32.95 -24.05
N PRO A 741 -14.72 -34.23 -24.26
CA PRO A 741 -13.93 -35.46 -24.06
C PRO A 741 -13.98 -36.44 -25.27
N LEU A 742 -13.43 -37.67 -25.11
CA LEU A 742 -13.57 -38.86 -25.98
C LEU A 742 -12.87 -38.78 -27.38
N SER A 743 -11.99 -39.70 -27.82
CA SER A 743 -12.20 -41.16 -27.89
C SER A 743 -10.94 -41.95 -28.32
N GLN A 744 -10.65 -43.04 -27.59
CA GLN A 744 -10.01 -44.33 -27.93
C GLN A 744 -8.87 -44.52 -29.00
N ARG A 745 -7.95 -45.45 -28.64
CA ARG A 745 -7.05 -46.33 -29.44
C ARG A 745 -5.59 -45.91 -29.70
N ALA A 746 -4.75 -46.94 -29.72
CA ALA A 746 -3.33 -47.08 -30.11
C ALA A 746 -3.17 -48.53 -30.67
N PRO A 747 -1.97 -49.10 -30.99
CA PRO A 747 -0.60 -48.56 -31.06
C PRO A 747 0.14 -48.97 -32.39
N PHE A 748 1.49 -49.06 -32.37
CA PHE A 748 2.45 -49.56 -33.40
C PHE A 748 2.83 -48.58 -34.55
N ALA A 749 4.07 -48.56 -35.11
CA ALA A 749 5.31 -49.35 -34.88
C ALA A 749 6.62 -48.54 -35.08
N GLU A 750 7.76 -49.16 -34.74
CA GLU A 750 9.18 -48.76 -34.94
C GLU A 750 9.70 -49.14 -36.36
N PRO A 751 10.92 -48.75 -36.85
CA PRO A 751 12.20 -49.33 -36.35
C PRO A 751 13.54 -48.51 -36.49
N GLU A 752 14.54 -48.92 -35.68
CA GLU A 752 16.01 -49.04 -35.92
C GLU A 752 16.96 -47.83 -36.26
N GLY A 753 18.25 -48.00 -35.90
CA GLY A 753 19.40 -47.06 -36.08
C GLY A 753 20.50 -47.62 -37.02
N PRO A 754 21.84 -47.50 -36.76
CA PRO A 754 22.54 -46.99 -35.56
C PRO A 754 23.81 -46.11 -35.80
N ASP A 755 24.58 -45.88 -34.73
CA ASP A 755 26.05 -45.60 -34.62
C ASP A 755 26.70 -44.24 -34.99
N ALA A 756 27.81 -43.97 -34.28
CA ALA A 756 28.77 -42.85 -34.40
C ALA A 756 30.21 -43.38 -34.14
N PRO A 757 31.32 -42.64 -34.43
CA PRO A 757 31.92 -41.77 -33.39
C PRO A 757 32.68 -40.52 -33.98
N PRO A 758 33.90 -40.04 -33.58
CA PRO A 758 34.09 -38.61 -33.29
C PRO A 758 35.15 -37.86 -34.14
N PRO A 759 35.26 -36.51 -34.04
CA PRO A 759 36.28 -35.73 -34.73
C PRO A 759 37.62 -35.63 -33.98
N GLN A 760 38.72 -35.59 -34.73
CA GLN A 760 40.04 -35.09 -34.29
C GLN A 760 40.49 -33.94 -35.22
N GLY A 761 41.38 -33.06 -34.74
CA GLY A 761 41.91 -31.93 -35.51
C GLY A 761 42.94 -32.32 -36.59
N PRO A 762 43.53 -31.34 -37.30
CA PRO A 762 44.89 -30.99 -36.87
C PRO A 762 45.30 -29.50 -36.93
N THR A 763 46.39 -29.25 -36.21
CA THR A 763 47.29 -28.09 -36.15
C THR A 763 47.66 -27.48 -37.52
N SER A 764 47.89 -26.16 -37.62
CA SER A 764 49.23 -25.50 -37.71
C SER A 764 49.08 -24.04 -38.25
N LEU A 765 50.06 -23.11 -38.26
CA LEU A 765 51.49 -23.09 -37.87
C LEU A 765 51.90 -21.64 -37.37
N LEU A 766 53.13 -21.18 -37.68
CA LEU A 766 53.76 -19.86 -37.34
C LEU A 766 53.47 -18.77 -38.43
N VAL A 767 53.85 -17.47 -38.39
CA VAL A 767 54.91 -16.63 -37.75
C VAL A 767 54.35 -15.16 -37.69
N GLY A 768 54.73 -14.16 -36.86
CA GLY A 768 55.66 -14.04 -35.71
C GLY A 768 56.65 -12.83 -35.80
N GLY A 769 56.46 -11.72 -35.07
CA GLY A 769 57.46 -10.61 -35.04
C GLY A 769 57.12 -9.33 -34.22
N GLU A 770 58.13 -8.83 -33.49
CA GLU A 770 58.23 -7.53 -32.76
C GLU A 770 59.67 -6.98 -33.01
N PRO A 771 60.08 -5.70 -32.73
CA PRO A 771 59.79 -4.98 -31.48
C PRO A 771 59.72 -3.42 -31.47
N SER A 772 59.41 -2.89 -30.28
CA SER A 772 60.03 -1.68 -29.66
C SER A 772 59.50 -0.23 -29.89
N SER A 773 58.91 0.29 -28.79
CA SER A 773 59.31 1.52 -28.05
C SER A 773 58.44 2.80 -28.10
N ARG A 774 58.40 3.46 -26.92
CA ARG A 774 57.80 4.78 -26.57
C ARG A 774 56.25 4.87 -26.68
N GLY A 775 55.48 5.09 -25.61
CA GLY A 775 55.77 5.19 -24.18
C GLY A 775 55.44 6.55 -23.56
N ARG A 776 54.40 6.61 -22.72
CA ARG A 776 54.18 7.63 -21.69
C ARG A 776 53.25 7.07 -20.61
N CYS A 777 53.59 7.28 -19.33
CA CYS A 777 52.88 6.69 -18.20
C CYS A 777 51.62 7.50 -17.81
N THR A 778 50.55 6.80 -17.43
CA THR A 778 49.53 7.34 -16.52
C THR A 778 49.94 7.05 -15.06
N PRO A 779 49.65 7.95 -14.10
CA PRO A 779 49.91 7.69 -12.69
C PRO A 779 48.87 6.70 -12.11
N PRO A 780 49.21 5.95 -11.04
CA PRO A 780 48.22 5.21 -10.28
C PRO A 780 47.28 6.18 -9.56
N THR A 781 45.97 5.97 -9.67
CA THR A 781 44.99 6.68 -8.84
C THR A 781 45.17 6.29 -7.37
N PRO A 782 45.20 7.23 -6.42
CA PRO A 782 45.24 6.91 -5.00
C PRO A 782 43.96 6.18 -4.59
N GLY A 783 44.07 5.29 -3.60
CA GLY A 783 43.02 4.35 -3.25
C GLY A 783 41.68 5.00 -2.88
N ILE A 784 40.59 4.42 -3.37
CA ILE A 784 39.23 4.71 -2.93
C ILE A 784 39.17 4.44 -1.41
N ARG A 785 38.75 5.45 -0.64
CA ARG A 785 38.54 5.28 0.81
C ARG A 785 37.31 4.39 1.04
N SER A 786 37.36 3.57 2.08
CA SER A 786 36.23 2.82 2.60
C SER A 786 35.04 3.76 2.89
N ASP A 787 33.85 3.38 2.41
CA ASP A 787 32.61 3.86 3.01
C ASP A 787 32.61 3.49 4.50
N PRO A 788 32.29 4.42 5.41
CA PRO A 788 32.11 4.12 6.81
C PRO A 788 30.63 3.85 7.09
N ASP A 789 30.23 2.57 7.12
CA ASP A 789 29.04 2.17 7.88
C ASP A 789 29.23 2.67 9.32
N LEU A 790 28.33 3.55 9.77
CA LEU A 790 28.52 4.31 11.00
C LEU A 790 27.23 4.36 11.82
N SER A 791 27.15 3.37 12.70
CA SER A 791 26.18 3.26 13.79
C SER A 791 26.81 3.73 15.11
N PHE A 792 25.99 4.33 15.98
CA PHE A 792 26.42 5.01 17.19
C PHE A 792 25.40 4.95 18.33
N TYR A 793 25.88 4.89 19.57
CA TYR A 793 25.05 5.00 20.79
C TYR A 793 24.18 6.26 20.78
N ARG A 794 22.91 6.11 21.20
CA ARG A 794 21.98 7.23 21.46
C ARG A 794 22.14 7.84 22.86
N SER A 795 22.51 6.99 23.82
CA SER A 795 22.87 7.37 25.19
C SER A 795 23.97 6.46 25.72
N PHE A 796 24.72 6.95 26.71
CA PHE A 796 25.64 6.17 27.54
C PHE A 796 25.05 5.81 28.91
N GLU A 797 23.81 6.18 29.24
CA GLU A 797 23.24 5.93 30.56
C GLU A 797 23.39 4.46 31.03
N PRO A 798 23.17 3.41 30.21
CA PRO A 798 23.39 2.02 30.61
C PRO A 798 24.83 1.73 31.08
N ILE A 799 25.82 2.31 30.40
CA ILE A 799 27.25 2.16 30.72
C ILE A 799 27.61 3.01 31.95
N LEU A 800 27.07 4.22 32.04
CA LEU A 800 27.30 5.15 33.15
C LEU A 800 26.73 4.64 34.47
N ARG A 801 25.59 3.94 34.45
CA ARG A 801 24.98 3.28 35.61
C ARG A 801 25.91 2.24 36.28
N LEU A 802 26.87 1.67 35.55
CA LEU A 802 27.82 0.67 36.09
C LEU A 802 29.01 1.29 36.85
N LEU A 803 29.33 2.57 36.63
CA LEU A 803 30.50 3.24 37.24
C LEU A 803 30.42 3.46 38.77
N PRO A 804 29.26 3.82 39.39
CA PRO A 804 29.25 4.27 40.79
C PRO A 804 29.45 3.21 41.87
N GLN A 805 29.34 1.91 41.56
CA GLN A 805 29.41 0.84 42.58
C GLN A 805 30.75 0.11 42.60
N GLY A 806 31.34 0.04 43.80
CA GLY A 806 32.59 -0.68 44.06
C GLY A 806 32.44 -2.18 44.28
N ILE A 807 31.22 -2.74 44.17
CA ILE A 807 30.91 -4.14 44.46
C ILE A 807 31.37 -5.07 43.32
N SER A 808 31.46 -4.56 42.08
CA SER A 808 32.02 -5.27 40.93
C SER A 808 33.11 -4.44 40.23
N PRO A 809 34.39 -4.60 40.62
CA PRO A 809 35.50 -3.91 39.96
C PRO A 809 35.66 -4.26 38.47
N VAL A 810 35.19 -5.44 38.05
CA VAL A 810 35.22 -5.87 36.64
C VAL A 810 34.12 -5.19 35.81
N SER A 811 32.92 -4.98 36.36
CA SER A 811 31.87 -4.20 35.69
C SER A 811 32.29 -2.73 35.50
N GLN A 812 32.94 -2.14 36.51
CA GLN A 812 33.56 -0.81 36.40
C GLN A 812 34.65 -0.78 35.31
N HIS A 813 35.44 -1.85 35.17
CA HIS A 813 36.50 -1.96 34.17
C HIS A 813 35.96 -2.08 32.74
N TRP A 814 34.96 -2.94 32.50
CA TRP A 814 34.28 -3.05 31.20
C TRP A 814 33.63 -1.72 30.80
N ALA A 815 32.90 -1.07 31.72
CA ALA A 815 32.26 0.21 31.45
C ALA A 815 33.28 1.31 31.11
N THR A 816 34.39 1.37 31.85
CA THR A 816 35.48 2.32 31.56
C THR A 816 36.17 2.00 30.23
N TRP A 817 36.35 0.72 29.88
CA TRP A 817 36.92 0.29 28.59
C TRP A 817 36.02 0.65 27.42
N ALA A 818 34.71 0.40 27.55
CA ALA A 818 33.72 0.74 26.55
C ALA A 818 33.79 2.24 26.22
N LEU A 819 33.72 3.09 27.25
CA LEU A 819 33.87 4.55 27.11
C LEU A 819 35.21 4.94 26.50
N TYR A 820 36.32 4.31 26.90
CA TYR A 820 37.65 4.64 26.39
C TYR A 820 37.83 4.26 24.92
N ASN A 821 37.32 3.11 24.47
CA ASN A 821 37.30 2.77 23.04
C ASN A 821 36.41 3.75 22.26
N LEU A 822 35.22 4.09 22.78
CA LEU A 822 34.30 5.04 22.15
C LEU A 822 34.96 6.41 21.90
N VAL A 823 35.52 7.04 22.94
CA VAL A 823 36.19 8.36 22.81
C VAL A 823 37.55 8.32 22.12
N SER A 824 38.12 7.13 21.88
CA SER A 824 39.36 6.97 21.11
C SER A 824 39.10 6.77 19.62
N VAL A 825 38.08 5.97 19.25
CA VAL A 825 37.79 5.63 17.86
C VAL A 825 36.91 6.69 17.18
N TYR A 826 35.97 7.31 17.91
CA TYR A 826 35.08 8.36 17.39
C TYR A 826 34.95 9.57 18.35
N PRO A 827 36.06 10.27 18.66
CA PRO A 827 36.11 11.34 19.65
C PRO A 827 35.09 12.46 19.39
N ASP A 828 34.96 12.91 18.14
CA ASP A 828 34.17 14.09 17.77
C ASP A 828 32.68 14.00 18.13
N LYS A 829 32.14 12.78 18.24
CA LYS A 829 30.74 12.54 18.66
C LYS A 829 30.63 12.16 20.14
N TYR A 830 31.51 11.27 20.60
CA TYR A 830 31.33 10.65 21.91
C TYR A 830 31.94 11.45 23.07
N CYS A 831 32.94 12.30 22.83
CA CYS A 831 33.39 13.25 23.85
C CYS A 831 32.25 14.24 24.22
N PRO A 832 31.56 14.92 23.27
CA PRO A 832 30.38 15.73 23.59
C PRO A 832 29.26 14.97 24.30
N LEU A 833 28.92 13.75 23.85
CA LEU A 833 27.85 12.96 24.48
C LEU A 833 28.19 12.60 25.95
N LEU A 834 29.42 12.13 26.21
CA LEU A 834 29.87 11.77 27.54
C LEU A 834 29.97 12.96 28.51
N ILE A 835 30.24 14.15 27.98
CA ILE A 835 30.19 15.42 28.73
C ILE A 835 28.74 15.77 29.06
N LYS A 836 27.86 15.77 28.05
CA LYS A 836 26.43 16.13 28.16
C LYS A 836 25.68 15.27 29.18
N GLU A 837 25.97 13.98 29.23
CA GLU A 837 25.34 13.02 30.15
C GLU A 837 26.03 12.91 31.53
N GLY A 838 26.97 13.79 31.84
CA GLY A 838 27.57 13.86 33.18
C GLY A 838 28.54 12.71 33.51
N GLY A 839 29.07 12.00 32.51
CA GLY A 839 29.99 10.89 32.72
C GLY A 839 31.36 11.32 33.30
N LEU A 840 31.81 12.55 33.04
CA LEU A 840 33.08 13.06 33.60
C LEU A 840 33.06 13.17 35.14
N PRO A 841 32.02 13.69 35.80
CA PRO A 841 31.79 13.52 37.24
C PRO A 841 31.92 12.06 37.72
N LEU A 842 31.19 11.13 37.10
CA LEU A 842 31.17 9.72 37.52
C LEU A 842 32.55 9.06 37.44
N LEU A 843 33.31 9.31 36.36
CA LEU A 843 34.69 8.85 36.22
C LEU A 843 35.62 9.47 37.26
N ARG A 844 35.46 10.77 37.59
CA ARG A 844 36.25 11.45 38.64
C ARG A 844 35.98 10.90 40.03
N ASP A 845 34.75 10.48 40.32
CA ASP A 845 34.39 9.88 41.61
C ASP A 845 34.82 8.40 41.68
N MET A 846 34.65 7.64 40.61
CA MET A 846 35.20 6.27 40.48
C MET A 846 36.73 6.24 40.71
N ILE A 847 37.46 7.25 40.21
CA ILE A 847 38.91 7.38 40.44
C ILE A 847 39.28 7.51 41.94
N LYS A 848 38.38 8.05 42.78
CA LYS A 848 38.58 8.20 44.23
C LYS A 848 38.27 6.92 45.02
N MET A 849 37.50 5.98 44.46
CA MET A 849 37.05 4.79 45.18
C MET A 849 38.21 3.87 45.55
N ALA A 850 38.26 3.39 46.80
CA ALA A 850 39.29 2.45 47.24
C ALA A 850 39.20 1.10 46.50
N THR A 851 37.97 0.65 46.17
CA THR A 851 37.65 -0.62 45.52
C THR A 851 38.03 -0.69 44.03
N ALA A 852 38.07 0.44 43.33
CA ALA A 852 38.37 0.46 41.90
C ALA A 852 39.85 0.14 41.65
N ARG A 853 40.13 -0.86 40.79
CA ARG A 853 41.50 -1.29 40.46
C ARG A 853 42.28 -0.17 39.73
N GLN A 854 43.61 -0.18 39.84
CA GLN A 854 44.46 0.93 39.37
C GLN A 854 44.43 1.10 37.84
N GLU A 855 44.33 -0.01 37.12
CA GLU A 855 44.20 -0.08 35.67
C GLU A 855 42.92 0.64 35.20
N THR A 856 41.80 0.42 35.89
CA THR A 856 40.54 1.13 35.67
C THR A 856 40.68 2.63 35.94
N LYS A 857 41.40 3.01 36.99
CA LYS A 857 41.67 4.42 37.32
C LYS A 857 42.56 5.11 36.26
N GLU A 858 43.54 4.42 35.72
CA GLU A 858 44.39 4.93 34.63
C GLU A 858 43.63 5.05 33.32
N MET A 859 42.79 4.07 33.00
CA MET A 859 41.89 4.11 31.85
C MET A 859 40.91 5.29 31.93
N ALA A 860 40.26 5.50 33.08
CA ALA A 860 39.36 6.64 33.30
C ALA A 860 40.07 8.00 33.21
N ARG A 861 41.35 8.10 33.64
CA ARG A 861 42.15 9.32 33.42
C ARG A 861 42.33 9.62 31.93
N LYS A 862 42.58 8.60 31.09
CA LYS A 862 42.67 8.77 29.63
C LYS A 862 41.33 9.16 29.00
N VAL A 863 40.21 8.63 29.46
CA VAL A 863 38.86 9.09 29.01
C VAL A 863 38.68 10.58 29.29
N ILE A 864 39.01 11.02 30.51
CA ILE A 864 38.91 12.44 30.91
C ILE A 864 39.89 13.30 30.09
N GLU A 865 41.09 12.81 29.80
CA GLU A 865 42.10 13.48 28.97
C GLU A 865 41.63 13.65 27.52
N HIS A 866 41.13 12.59 26.87
CA HIS A 866 40.52 12.65 25.53
C HIS A 866 39.37 13.67 25.47
N CYS A 867 38.48 13.64 26.47
CA CYS A 867 37.37 14.60 26.55
C CYS A 867 37.82 16.04 26.85
N SER A 868 38.97 16.25 27.50
CA SER A 868 39.42 17.59 27.92
C SER A 868 39.75 18.55 26.77
N ASN A 869 39.95 18.01 25.56
CA ASN A 869 40.11 18.78 24.33
C ASN A 869 38.77 19.33 23.78
N PHE A 870 37.63 18.76 24.19
CA PHE A 870 36.29 19.18 23.79
C PHE A 870 35.74 20.19 24.79
N LYS A 871 36.09 21.46 24.59
CA LYS A 871 35.53 22.58 25.35
C LYS A 871 34.21 23.08 24.77
N GLU A 872 33.43 23.75 25.61
CA GLU A 872 32.00 24.02 25.43
C GLU A 872 31.64 24.81 24.16
N GLU A 873 32.57 25.59 23.59
CA GLU A 873 32.36 26.41 22.40
C GLU A 873 32.22 25.61 21.08
N ASN A 874 32.58 24.33 21.06
CA ASN A 874 32.47 23.46 19.87
C ASN A 874 31.24 22.52 19.88
N MET A 875 30.30 22.68 20.83
CA MET A 875 29.16 21.76 20.98
C MET A 875 27.98 22.03 20.02
N ASP A 876 28.23 21.92 18.72
CA ASP A 876 27.19 21.83 17.69
C ASP A 876 27.16 20.40 17.10
N THR A 877 26.20 19.59 17.55
CA THR A 877 26.11 18.15 17.22
C THR A 877 25.32 17.86 15.93
N SER A 878 25.20 18.82 15.02
CA SER A 878 24.46 18.69 13.74
C SER A 878 25.38 18.55 12.51
N ARG A 879 26.40 17.68 12.60
CA ARG A 879 27.34 17.35 11.49
C ARG A 879 27.64 15.86 11.43
#